data_AF-A0A7W5JWY8-F1
#
_entry.id   AF-A0A7W5JWY8-F1
#
_cell.length_a   1.000
_cell.length_b   1.000
_cell.length_c   1.000
_cell.angle_alpha   90.00
_cell.angle_beta   90.00
_cell.angle_gamma   90.00
#
_symmetry.space_group_name_H-M   'P 1'
#
loop_
_entity.id
_entity.type
_entity.pdbx_description
1 polymer ?
#
loop_
_entity_poly.entity_id
_entity_poly.type
_entity_poly.pdbx_seq_one_letter_code
_entity_poly.pdbx_strand_id
1 'polypeptide(L)'
;MGALLVPAPAQAASTVGAGTWENTSSVIKYKGSWKTSKSSQDSGGSVRRLNASGYAQLTFTTSGVRWVTRKTSGSGIADVYVDGTKKATVDLYSPTTQRQQVAYEVTGLPTAGTHTIKIVRTGKKNAKSSGKSIQLDAFVTPDVVAPAAPSGLTSKITGDDVTLTWSANAESDVKSYQVFRRVGTRGDRTLIATTTAKVRTATDPGRLPGETDLYDVVATDTSGNVSPASSALSVQLPITPRGAGTYDEKNPAVGLRGPWTSTSSTQDVAGAHASLKAAGYAQLTFSTSSIRWISRLDSYSGIADVYLDGVKQTSVDLYAATAKAQYVAYEVKDLPAGPHTLRVVWTGTKNPAASATTITLDAFVAPDLVAPAAPTGLTAVASGTDVVLTWARSTEPDLTTYEVREREGSSTTLRSVGTFPAGTTTTTVLGRAQGSTFTYDLVATDTSGNVSAPSRGASVTIPIKPEGAGTYENDSAEVTLDGTWSVIPSKLDSGGSYSSLDGPGFAQVSFNTSGIRWISRVNNYSGIADVYLDGVKQKSVDLYSPSTKFQQVVYEVKGLPETPHTLRIVRTGTKSPSSNSTQILLDAFLAPNVFPPAAPRDVAPTPVPGGVQLDWTASPEADVSSYRVYRGAATGNLTAVGTQPADDTDYVDTGLQPGATYRYQVTALNTSGTESARSEIITTTVPMTALPAGTYEDGSPSVTQQGDWTKASSTYDSGGSISSLTGTGYAEMSFATSGIRWVTRTNAYSGIADVWIDGRKQESVDLYSAGTKTGQTVFEVKGLSETGHTIRIAWTGTKNAASTGKGISLDAFVAPDIYAPAAPQALTETPVRSGVKLLWKKNAERDVASYRLLRRTAGSSTAVLVGTTDPATTSFTDVGLANGVSYSWTVVARDTSGNDSPASNAAVLTTGGDPYATFAYRYAKCPTATVTVSTRAQLLTAIKAGTSGTVIRLNPGSYGSGYLINTKATAANPMWICGPDTAVFDNNDFTKGYGFQVNGANNVVLAGMTVRNVQKGVSVQYAKNVTIADMRVERIGDEAIHLKNMTTDSTVIGNSVDTTGLNAKNYGEGVYIGTAQGNWCKYNNCQPDNSDRNVVAYNVIKNNTAESIEAKAGTNDGTMWKNTMDGSTITADDADSLIQIMGSGWVVAGSKGSNSPEDAIQIWNTDDGSYGFDNVVYDNAVAVGPPPGYVVHLPYVNDGNVAGCDNSRGAKGLSNVPCQN
;
A
#
# COMPACT_ATOMS: atom_id res chain seq x y z
N MET A 1 -32.94 -77.30 34.57
CA MET A 1 -32.90 -76.15 33.65
C MET A 1 -31.79 -76.39 32.66
N GLY A 2 -32.13 -76.61 31.39
CA GLY A 2 -31.22 -77.10 30.36
C GLY A 2 -30.58 -75.96 29.56
N ALA A 3 -29.28 -76.09 29.30
CA ALA A 3 -28.56 -75.31 28.31
C ALA A 3 -28.88 -75.85 26.91
N LEU A 4 -29.60 -75.08 26.09
CA LEU A 4 -29.78 -75.34 24.67
C LEU A 4 -28.60 -74.74 23.89
N LEU A 5 -27.89 -75.62 23.17
CA LEU A 5 -26.90 -75.30 22.14
C LEU A 5 -27.57 -74.52 21.00
N VAL A 6 -27.07 -73.31 20.74
CA VAL A 6 -27.42 -72.49 19.56
C VAL A 6 -26.57 -72.97 18.37
N PRO A 7 -27.14 -73.15 17.16
CA PRO A 7 -26.39 -73.62 15.99
C PRO A 7 -25.51 -72.51 15.41
N ALA A 8 -24.35 -72.90 14.89
CA ALA A 8 -23.38 -72.01 14.26
C ALA A 8 -23.96 -71.23 13.07
N PRO A 9 -23.58 -69.94 12.89
CA PRO A 9 -24.08 -69.13 11.78
C PRO A 9 -23.54 -69.62 10.44
N ALA A 10 -24.41 -69.61 9.42
CA ALA A 10 -24.05 -69.92 8.05
C ALA A 10 -22.97 -68.95 7.54
N GLN A 11 -21.92 -69.50 6.96
CA GLN A 11 -20.79 -68.77 6.40
C GLN A 11 -21.26 -67.80 5.30
N ALA A 12 -21.14 -66.50 5.55
CA ALA A 12 -21.46 -65.45 4.59
C ALA A 12 -20.66 -65.66 3.29
N ALA A 13 -21.32 -65.56 2.14
CA ALA A 13 -20.63 -65.62 0.84
C ALA A 13 -19.73 -64.40 0.69
N SER A 14 -18.44 -64.60 0.39
CA SER A 14 -17.52 -63.50 0.06
C SER A 14 -17.96 -62.84 -1.25
N THR A 15 -18.37 -61.58 -1.15
CA THR A 15 -18.75 -60.73 -2.29
C THR A 15 -17.50 -60.06 -2.87
N VAL A 16 -17.41 -59.96 -4.19
CA VAL A 16 -16.21 -59.43 -4.87
C VAL A 16 -16.46 -58.14 -5.66
N GLY A 17 -15.45 -57.27 -5.71
CA GLY A 17 -15.45 -56.05 -6.52
C GLY A 17 -15.04 -56.29 -7.97
N ALA A 18 -14.55 -55.24 -8.64
CA ALA A 18 -14.01 -55.36 -9.98
C ALA A 18 -12.74 -56.24 -10.04
N GLY A 19 -12.57 -56.99 -11.12
CA GLY A 19 -11.41 -57.85 -11.34
C GLY A 19 -11.68 -59.09 -12.18
N THR A 20 -10.63 -59.89 -12.39
CA THR A 20 -10.71 -61.21 -13.02
C THR A 20 -10.64 -62.29 -11.94
N TRP A 21 -11.70 -63.08 -11.83
CA TRP A 21 -11.86 -64.15 -10.86
C TRP A 21 -11.66 -65.48 -11.58
N GLU A 22 -10.44 -66.00 -11.48
CA GLU A 22 -10.03 -67.23 -12.14
C GLU A 22 -10.81 -68.45 -11.62
N ASN A 23 -10.91 -69.50 -12.43
CA ASN A 23 -11.57 -70.75 -12.08
C ASN A 23 -11.05 -71.39 -10.77
N THR A 24 -9.83 -71.05 -10.34
CA THR A 24 -9.22 -71.50 -9.08
C THR A 24 -9.60 -70.65 -7.87
N SER A 25 -10.21 -69.49 -8.07
CA SER A 25 -10.58 -68.55 -7.02
C SER A 25 -11.57 -69.17 -6.02
N SER A 26 -11.28 -68.99 -4.72
CA SER A 26 -12.08 -69.50 -3.61
C SER A 26 -13.44 -68.81 -3.48
N VAL A 27 -13.62 -67.66 -4.12
CA VAL A 27 -14.89 -66.89 -4.11
C VAL A 27 -15.92 -67.42 -5.10
N ILE A 28 -15.51 -68.29 -6.05
CA ILE A 28 -16.42 -68.94 -6.98
C ILE A 28 -17.00 -70.21 -6.34
N LYS A 29 -18.32 -70.24 -6.20
CA LYS A 29 -19.05 -71.39 -5.65
C LYS A 29 -19.34 -72.41 -6.75
N TYR A 30 -18.80 -73.61 -6.59
CA TYR A 30 -19.04 -74.74 -7.48
C TYR A 30 -20.00 -75.76 -6.86
N LYS A 31 -20.98 -76.24 -7.64
CA LYS A 31 -21.77 -77.43 -7.33
C LYS A 31 -21.57 -78.48 -8.42
N GLY A 32 -21.42 -79.75 -8.03
CA GLY A 32 -21.13 -80.87 -8.93
C GLY A 32 -19.63 -81.17 -9.10
N SER A 33 -19.30 -82.27 -9.77
CA SER A 33 -17.92 -82.75 -9.92
C SER A 33 -17.15 -82.00 -11.02
N TRP A 34 -16.69 -80.79 -10.72
CA TRP A 34 -15.82 -80.00 -11.60
C TRP A 34 -14.39 -80.53 -11.59
N LYS A 35 -13.79 -80.72 -12.77
CA LYS A 35 -12.39 -81.15 -12.92
C LYS A 35 -11.55 -80.02 -13.52
N THR A 36 -10.42 -79.71 -12.91
CA THR A 36 -9.46 -78.70 -13.39
C THR A 36 -8.50 -79.29 -14.42
N SER A 37 -8.13 -78.52 -15.43
CA SER A 37 -7.08 -78.86 -16.39
C SER A 37 -6.15 -77.66 -16.56
N LYS A 38 -4.84 -77.87 -16.41
CA LYS A 38 -3.84 -76.79 -16.57
C LYS A 38 -3.62 -76.50 -18.05
N SER A 39 -3.53 -75.22 -18.40
CA SER A 39 -3.15 -74.75 -19.72
C SER A 39 -2.69 -73.29 -19.61
N SER A 40 -1.48 -73.00 -20.07
CA SER A 40 -0.96 -71.61 -20.13
C SER A 40 -1.73 -70.69 -21.07
N GLN A 41 -2.64 -71.25 -21.88
CA GLN A 41 -3.47 -70.50 -22.82
C GLN A 41 -4.85 -70.12 -22.26
N ASP A 42 -5.20 -70.60 -21.06
CA ASP A 42 -6.42 -70.22 -20.34
C ASP A 42 -6.05 -69.13 -19.30
N SER A 43 -7.01 -68.28 -18.91
CA SER A 43 -6.78 -67.24 -17.89
C SER A 43 -6.37 -67.89 -16.57
N GLY A 44 -5.43 -67.27 -15.85
CA GLY A 44 -4.88 -67.84 -14.62
C GLY A 44 -4.18 -69.21 -14.79
N GLY A 45 -3.96 -69.67 -16.02
CA GLY A 45 -3.25 -70.91 -16.34
C GLY A 45 -4.06 -72.20 -16.22
N SER A 46 -5.40 -72.15 -16.06
CA SER A 46 -6.22 -73.38 -16.01
C SER A 46 -7.70 -73.15 -16.30
N VAL A 47 -8.42 -74.23 -16.66
CA VAL A 47 -9.88 -74.21 -16.85
C VAL A 47 -10.54 -75.31 -16.01
N ARG A 48 -11.76 -75.07 -15.49
CA ARG A 48 -12.57 -76.10 -14.82
C ARG A 48 -13.68 -76.60 -15.75
N ARG A 49 -13.87 -77.91 -15.83
CA ARG A 49 -14.88 -78.57 -16.68
C ARG A 49 -15.88 -79.37 -15.86
N LEU A 50 -17.17 -79.25 -16.18
CA LEU A 50 -18.27 -80.00 -15.58
C LEU A 50 -18.93 -80.94 -16.59
N ASN A 51 -19.13 -82.20 -16.19
CA ASN A 51 -19.78 -83.24 -17.03
C ASN A 51 -21.09 -83.79 -16.46
N ALA A 52 -21.39 -83.52 -15.19
CA ALA A 52 -22.59 -83.95 -14.48
C ALA A 52 -23.45 -82.75 -14.08
N SER A 53 -24.62 -82.96 -13.47
CA SER A 53 -25.46 -81.87 -12.98
C SER A 53 -24.70 -80.98 -11.98
N GLY A 54 -24.81 -79.67 -12.13
CA GLY A 54 -24.01 -78.72 -11.35
C GLY A 54 -24.01 -77.30 -11.91
N TYR A 55 -23.35 -76.39 -11.20
CA TYR A 55 -23.22 -74.98 -11.57
C TYR A 55 -21.91 -74.38 -11.04
N ALA A 56 -21.55 -73.20 -11.55
CA ALA A 56 -20.61 -72.28 -10.93
C ALA A 56 -21.30 -70.93 -10.68
N GLN A 57 -20.99 -70.26 -9.59
CA GLN A 57 -21.65 -69.02 -9.18
C GLN A 57 -20.66 -68.04 -8.54
N LEU A 58 -20.77 -66.76 -8.91
CA LEU A 58 -20.02 -65.65 -8.33
C LEU A 58 -20.99 -64.60 -7.78
N THR A 59 -20.64 -63.95 -6.67
CA THR A 59 -21.37 -62.83 -6.07
C THR A 59 -20.51 -61.58 -6.16
N PHE A 60 -20.99 -60.49 -6.76
CA PHE A 60 -20.20 -59.30 -7.10
C PHE A 60 -20.96 -57.99 -6.89
N THR A 61 -20.26 -56.85 -6.86
CA THR A 61 -20.86 -55.50 -6.64
C THR A 61 -20.77 -54.56 -7.84
N THR A 62 -20.08 -54.94 -8.91
CA THR A 62 -19.96 -54.12 -10.13
C THR A 62 -21.25 -54.10 -10.94
N SER A 63 -21.40 -53.11 -11.83
CA SER A 63 -22.55 -52.97 -12.74
C SER A 63 -22.56 -53.98 -13.90
N GLY A 64 -21.64 -54.94 -13.91
CA GLY A 64 -21.56 -55.93 -14.97
C GLY A 64 -20.67 -57.11 -14.62
N VAL A 65 -20.81 -58.18 -15.40
CA VAL A 65 -19.97 -59.37 -15.30
C VAL A 65 -19.92 -60.13 -16.63
N ARG A 66 -18.75 -60.69 -16.93
CA ARG A 66 -18.49 -61.56 -18.08
C ARG A 66 -18.18 -62.97 -17.60
N TRP A 67 -18.73 -63.97 -18.29
CA TRP A 67 -18.30 -65.35 -18.18
C TRP A 67 -17.33 -65.69 -19.30
N VAL A 68 -16.07 -65.93 -18.92
CA VAL A 68 -15.01 -66.37 -19.82
C VAL A 68 -14.89 -67.89 -19.76
N THR A 69 -14.81 -68.54 -20.92
CA THR A 69 -14.79 -70.00 -21.04
C THR A 69 -13.95 -70.48 -22.20
N ARG A 70 -13.73 -71.79 -22.22
CA ARG A 70 -13.31 -72.55 -23.39
C ARG A 70 -14.52 -73.12 -24.12
N LYS A 71 -14.55 -72.98 -25.45
CA LYS A 71 -15.52 -73.62 -26.35
C LYS A 71 -14.82 -74.77 -27.09
N THR A 72 -15.43 -75.95 -27.13
CA THR A 72 -14.84 -77.16 -27.74
C THR A 72 -15.90 -78.01 -28.43
N SER A 73 -15.45 -79.01 -29.20
CA SER A 73 -16.33 -79.95 -29.89
C SER A 73 -17.15 -80.81 -28.92
N GLY A 74 -16.68 -81.00 -27.67
CA GLY A 74 -17.37 -81.72 -26.60
C GLY A 74 -18.21 -80.85 -25.64
N SER A 75 -18.40 -79.57 -25.97
CA SER A 75 -19.11 -78.63 -25.11
C SER A 75 -20.62 -78.67 -25.33
N GLY A 76 -21.38 -78.58 -24.24
CA GLY A 76 -22.84 -78.59 -24.23
C GLY A 76 -23.45 -77.22 -24.00
N ILE A 77 -24.70 -77.21 -23.56
CA ILE A 77 -25.49 -75.99 -23.36
C ILE A 77 -25.57 -75.64 -21.86
N ALA A 78 -25.42 -74.38 -21.52
CA ALA A 78 -25.57 -73.84 -20.17
C ALA A 78 -26.69 -72.80 -20.09
N ASP A 79 -27.37 -72.72 -18.95
CA ASP A 79 -28.24 -71.59 -18.62
C ASP A 79 -27.48 -70.61 -17.73
N VAL A 80 -27.61 -69.32 -18.00
CA VAL A 80 -27.00 -68.24 -17.21
C VAL A 80 -28.11 -67.50 -16.48
N TYR A 81 -27.94 -67.35 -15.17
CA TYR A 81 -28.83 -66.59 -14.30
C TYR A 81 -28.07 -65.40 -13.74
N VAL A 82 -28.72 -64.24 -13.71
CA VAL A 82 -28.24 -63.04 -12.99
C VAL A 82 -29.31 -62.69 -11.97
N ASP A 83 -28.91 -62.57 -10.70
CA ASP A 83 -29.79 -62.27 -9.57
C ASP A 83 -30.99 -63.23 -9.48
N GLY A 84 -30.70 -64.53 -9.59
CA GLY A 84 -31.71 -65.59 -9.55
C GLY A 84 -32.61 -65.69 -10.79
N THR A 85 -32.55 -64.71 -11.69
CA THR A 85 -33.37 -64.67 -12.91
C THR A 85 -32.59 -65.22 -14.10
N LYS A 86 -33.17 -66.15 -14.86
CA LYS A 86 -32.54 -66.68 -16.07
C LYS A 86 -32.41 -65.59 -17.13
N LYS A 87 -31.19 -65.30 -17.58
CA LYS A 87 -30.91 -64.28 -18.61
C LYS A 87 -30.58 -64.87 -19.97
N ALA A 88 -29.94 -66.04 -20.03
CA ALA A 88 -29.56 -66.65 -21.30
C ALA A 88 -29.50 -68.18 -21.23
N THR A 89 -29.59 -68.80 -22.41
CA THR A 89 -29.17 -70.18 -22.66
C THR A 89 -28.08 -70.13 -23.72
N VAL A 90 -26.88 -70.59 -23.37
CA VAL A 90 -25.66 -70.44 -24.18
C VAL A 90 -25.18 -71.80 -24.66
N ASP A 91 -24.98 -71.92 -25.97
CA ASP A 91 -24.33 -73.07 -26.60
C ASP A 91 -22.82 -72.87 -26.69
N LEU A 92 -22.07 -73.73 -26.01
CA LEU A 92 -20.62 -73.65 -25.92
C LEU A 92 -19.89 -74.45 -27.00
N TYR A 93 -20.62 -75.06 -27.95
CA TYR A 93 -20.00 -75.82 -29.03
C TYR A 93 -19.12 -74.94 -29.92
N SER A 94 -17.97 -75.50 -30.29
CA SER A 94 -17.13 -75.02 -31.41
C SER A 94 -16.44 -76.23 -32.04
N PRO A 95 -16.35 -76.35 -33.38
CA PRO A 95 -15.69 -77.48 -34.03
C PRO A 95 -14.19 -77.57 -33.67
N THR A 96 -13.55 -76.44 -33.40
CA THR A 96 -12.17 -76.35 -32.89
C THR A 96 -12.16 -75.76 -31.48
N THR A 97 -11.09 -76.02 -30.72
CA THR A 97 -10.95 -75.40 -29.39
C THR A 97 -10.71 -73.90 -29.52
N GLN A 98 -11.59 -73.10 -28.91
CA GLN A 98 -11.40 -71.66 -28.72
C GLN A 98 -11.30 -71.38 -27.21
N ARG A 99 -10.24 -70.70 -26.78
CA ARG A 99 -9.95 -70.39 -25.36
C ARG A 99 -10.27 -68.93 -25.06
N GLN A 100 -10.45 -68.60 -23.78
CA GLN A 100 -10.74 -67.25 -23.29
C GLN A 100 -11.93 -66.55 -24.00
N GLN A 101 -12.95 -67.31 -24.38
CA GLN A 101 -14.13 -66.79 -25.06
C GLN A 101 -15.14 -66.24 -24.06
N VAL A 102 -15.67 -65.05 -24.30
CA VAL A 102 -16.80 -64.52 -23.52
C VAL A 102 -18.06 -65.24 -23.98
N ALA A 103 -18.57 -66.14 -23.15
CA ALA A 103 -19.80 -66.88 -23.42
C ALA A 103 -21.06 -66.11 -23.02
N TYR A 104 -20.93 -65.18 -22.07
CA TYR A 104 -22.01 -64.30 -21.65
C TYR A 104 -21.44 -63.02 -21.05
N GLU A 105 -22.12 -61.89 -21.28
CA GLU A 105 -21.83 -60.60 -20.67
C GLU A 105 -23.14 -59.92 -20.30
N VAL A 106 -23.13 -59.23 -19.16
CA VAL A 106 -24.16 -58.28 -18.77
C VAL A 106 -23.50 -57.01 -18.26
N THR A 107 -24.06 -55.87 -18.62
CA THR A 107 -23.65 -54.52 -18.21
C THR A 107 -24.88 -53.73 -17.74
N GLY A 108 -24.68 -52.60 -17.07
CA GLY A 108 -25.76 -51.71 -16.62
C GLY A 108 -26.58 -52.22 -15.44
N LEU A 109 -26.06 -53.14 -14.64
CA LEU A 109 -26.64 -53.51 -13.35
C LEU A 109 -26.50 -52.34 -12.35
N PRO A 110 -27.46 -52.13 -11.44
CA PRO A 110 -27.39 -51.07 -10.43
C PRO A 110 -26.10 -51.13 -9.60
N THR A 111 -25.32 -50.05 -9.56
CA THR A 111 -24.07 -50.00 -8.78
C THR A 111 -24.28 -50.00 -7.27
N ALA A 112 -25.49 -49.63 -6.81
CA ALA A 112 -25.90 -49.73 -5.42
C ALA A 112 -26.55 -51.11 -5.18
N GLY A 113 -25.75 -52.13 -4.87
CA GLY A 113 -26.26 -53.47 -4.56
C GLY A 113 -25.24 -54.59 -4.66
N THR A 114 -25.66 -55.81 -4.30
CA THR A 114 -24.90 -57.04 -4.51
C THR A 114 -25.62 -57.90 -5.56
N HIS A 115 -24.88 -58.34 -6.57
CA HIS A 115 -25.35 -59.15 -7.69
C HIS A 115 -24.78 -60.57 -7.65
N THR A 116 -25.41 -61.49 -8.37
CA THR A 116 -24.93 -62.86 -8.56
C THR A 116 -25.00 -63.27 -10.03
N ILE A 117 -23.95 -63.94 -10.53
CA ILE A 117 -24.01 -64.69 -11.79
C ILE A 117 -23.90 -66.16 -11.49
N LYS A 118 -24.79 -66.97 -12.08
CA LYS A 118 -24.79 -68.43 -11.93
C LYS A 118 -24.91 -69.11 -13.29
N ILE A 119 -23.92 -69.93 -13.63
CA ILE A 119 -23.89 -70.72 -14.85
C ILE A 119 -24.26 -72.17 -14.52
N VAL A 120 -25.35 -72.68 -15.11
CA VAL A 120 -25.95 -73.97 -14.78
C VAL A 120 -25.87 -74.88 -15.99
N ARG A 121 -25.32 -76.09 -15.84
CA ARG A 121 -25.30 -77.06 -16.94
C ARG A 121 -26.70 -77.62 -17.18
N THR A 122 -27.19 -77.56 -18.43
CA THR A 122 -28.53 -78.05 -18.79
C THR A 122 -28.59 -79.57 -19.04
N GLY A 123 -27.44 -80.21 -19.28
CA GLY A 123 -27.38 -81.61 -19.72
C GLY A 123 -27.77 -81.83 -21.19
N LYS A 124 -28.04 -80.76 -21.93
CA LYS A 124 -28.32 -80.76 -23.37
C LYS A 124 -27.06 -80.39 -24.17
N LYS A 125 -27.05 -80.76 -25.44
CA LYS A 125 -26.05 -80.38 -26.44
C LYS A 125 -26.75 -80.17 -27.78
N ASN A 126 -26.17 -79.38 -28.67
CA ASN A 126 -26.62 -79.34 -30.05
C ASN A 126 -26.25 -80.65 -30.79
N ALA A 127 -26.78 -80.82 -32.00
CA ALA A 127 -26.54 -82.03 -32.81
C ALA A 127 -25.05 -82.21 -33.19
N LYS A 128 -24.32 -81.12 -33.38
CA LYS A 128 -22.91 -81.11 -33.85
C LYS A 128 -21.89 -81.41 -32.74
N SER A 129 -22.27 -81.27 -31.48
CA SER A 129 -21.38 -81.48 -30.33
C SER A 129 -21.21 -82.97 -30.01
N SER A 130 -20.01 -83.41 -29.66
CA SER A 130 -19.73 -84.77 -29.20
C SER A 130 -20.00 -84.97 -27.72
N GLY A 131 -20.28 -83.89 -26.96
CA GLY A 131 -20.39 -83.93 -25.51
C GLY A 131 -21.34 -82.90 -24.95
N LYS A 132 -21.53 -82.94 -23.63
CA LYS A 132 -22.46 -82.07 -22.90
C LYS A 132 -21.73 -81.22 -21.86
N SER A 133 -20.42 -81.07 -21.98
CA SER A 133 -19.61 -80.46 -20.91
C SER A 133 -19.69 -78.94 -20.93
N ILE A 134 -19.63 -78.29 -19.76
CA ILE A 134 -19.46 -76.84 -19.69
C ILE A 134 -18.11 -76.53 -19.05
N GLN A 135 -17.50 -75.42 -19.43
CA GLN A 135 -16.21 -74.98 -18.92
C GLN A 135 -16.36 -73.63 -18.20
N LEU A 136 -15.50 -73.36 -17.24
CA LEU A 136 -15.31 -72.05 -16.64
C LEU A 136 -13.82 -71.77 -16.60
N ASP A 137 -13.43 -70.68 -17.26
CA ASP A 137 -12.07 -70.14 -17.25
C ASP A 137 -12.00 -69.04 -16.19
N ALA A 138 -12.79 -67.98 -16.35
CA ALA A 138 -12.90 -66.91 -15.35
C ALA A 138 -14.27 -66.22 -15.36
N PHE A 139 -14.55 -65.47 -14.30
CA PHE A 139 -15.52 -64.37 -14.34
C PHE A 139 -14.77 -63.04 -14.33
N VAL A 140 -15.18 -62.08 -15.17
CA VAL A 140 -14.58 -60.72 -15.17
C VAL A 140 -15.64 -59.70 -14.78
N THR A 141 -15.40 -58.96 -13.71
CA THR A 141 -16.26 -57.88 -13.22
C THR A 141 -15.61 -56.53 -13.55
N PRO A 142 -16.08 -55.78 -14.57
CA PRO A 142 -15.45 -54.52 -14.96
C PRO A 142 -15.72 -53.41 -13.93
N ASP A 143 -14.70 -52.60 -13.69
CA ASP A 143 -14.85 -51.31 -13.03
C ASP A 143 -15.23 -50.25 -14.07
N VAL A 144 -16.35 -49.57 -13.82
CA VAL A 144 -16.90 -48.52 -14.71
C VAL A 144 -17.16 -47.22 -13.95
N VAL A 145 -16.71 -47.12 -12.70
CA VAL A 145 -16.96 -45.97 -11.86
C VAL A 145 -15.79 -45.01 -12.01
N ALA A 146 -16.01 -43.92 -12.74
CA ALA A 146 -15.01 -42.86 -12.81
C ALA A 146 -14.73 -42.26 -11.42
N PRO A 147 -13.48 -41.81 -11.15
CA PRO A 147 -13.19 -41.06 -9.94
C PRO A 147 -14.03 -39.78 -9.84
N ALA A 148 -14.20 -39.25 -8.62
CA ALA A 148 -14.75 -37.93 -8.42
C ALA A 148 -13.91 -36.85 -9.12
N ALA A 149 -14.53 -35.69 -9.38
CA ALA A 149 -13.80 -34.54 -9.90
C ALA A 149 -12.70 -34.11 -8.92
N PRO A 150 -11.46 -33.85 -9.38
CA PRO A 150 -10.43 -33.25 -8.55
C PRO A 150 -10.91 -31.92 -7.92
N SER A 151 -10.52 -31.66 -6.68
CA SER A 151 -10.94 -30.49 -5.91
C SER A 151 -9.75 -29.65 -5.44
N GLY A 152 -10.01 -28.43 -4.98
CA GLY A 152 -8.98 -27.53 -4.45
C GLY A 152 -7.95 -27.07 -5.48
N LEU A 153 -8.33 -26.93 -6.74
CA LEU A 153 -7.46 -26.40 -7.79
C LEU A 153 -7.12 -24.93 -7.50
N THR A 154 -5.84 -24.66 -7.29
CA THR A 154 -5.27 -23.32 -7.05
C THR A 154 -4.10 -23.07 -8.00
N SER A 155 -3.70 -21.81 -8.15
CA SER A 155 -2.57 -21.40 -9.00
C SER A 155 -1.60 -20.53 -8.22
N LYS A 156 -0.32 -20.64 -8.55
CA LYS A 156 0.73 -19.69 -8.19
C LYS A 156 1.43 -19.22 -9.46
N ILE A 157 1.57 -17.92 -9.61
CA ILE A 157 2.28 -17.29 -10.73
C ILE A 157 3.73 -17.04 -10.29
N THR A 158 4.70 -17.36 -11.13
CA THR A 158 6.12 -17.05 -10.89
C THR A 158 6.77 -16.70 -12.23
N GLY A 159 7.08 -15.41 -12.43
CA GLY A 159 7.39 -14.91 -13.77
C GLY A 159 6.20 -15.11 -14.71
N ASP A 160 6.44 -15.72 -15.86
CA ASP A 160 5.44 -16.04 -16.88
C ASP A 160 4.83 -17.45 -16.72
N ASP A 161 5.21 -18.18 -15.68
CA ASP A 161 4.77 -19.56 -15.47
C ASP A 161 3.58 -19.63 -14.51
N VAL A 162 2.57 -20.44 -14.85
CA VAL A 162 1.43 -20.74 -13.97
C VAL A 162 1.60 -22.13 -13.39
N THR A 163 1.86 -22.22 -12.09
CA THR A 163 1.92 -23.50 -11.37
C THR A 163 0.58 -23.79 -10.71
N LEU A 164 -0.06 -24.88 -11.13
CA LEU A 164 -1.37 -25.34 -10.65
C LEU A 164 -1.18 -26.43 -9.61
N THR A 165 -1.93 -26.38 -8.51
CA THR A 165 -1.93 -27.40 -7.45
C THR A 165 -3.36 -27.82 -7.13
N TRP A 166 -3.61 -29.10 -6.85
CA TRP A 166 -4.93 -29.61 -6.47
C TRP A 166 -4.86 -30.64 -5.34
N SER A 167 -6.01 -30.96 -4.76
CA SER A 167 -6.14 -31.95 -3.68
C SER A 167 -6.15 -33.38 -4.21
N ALA A 168 -5.78 -34.34 -3.36
CA ALA A 168 -5.89 -35.76 -3.69
C ALA A 168 -7.35 -36.19 -3.74
N ASN A 169 -7.71 -36.94 -4.78
CA ASN A 169 -8.91 -37.76 -4.79
C ASN A 169 -8.89 -38.81 -3.65
N ALA A 170 -10.07 -39.13 -3.12
CA ALA A 170 -10.22 -40.10 -2.03
C ALA A 170 -10.15 -41.55 -2.52
N GLU A 171 -10.42 -41.77 -3.80
CA GLU A 171 -10.43 -43.08 -4.44
C GLU A 171 -9.01 -43.66 -4.57
N SER A 172 -8.82 -44.90 -4.13
CA SER A 172 -7.50 -45.55 -4.06
C SER A 172 -6.96 -46.02 -5.41
N ASP A 173 -7.82 -46.11 -6.43
CA ASP A 173 -7.54 -46.61 -7.76
C ASP A 173 -7.26 -45.51 -8.79
N VAL A 174 -7.16 -44.25 -8.36
CA VAL A 174 -6.70 -43.15 -9.23
C VAL A 174 -5.29 -43.45 -9.73
N LYS A 175 -5.12 -43.39 -11.06
CA LYS A 175 -3.87 -43.67 -11.77
C LYS A 175 -3.13 -42.39 -12.14
N SER A 176 -3.84 -41.39 -12.67
CA SER A 176 -3.24 -40.16 -13.20
C SER A 176 -4.18 -38.97 -13.13
N TYR A 177 -3.63 -37.76 -13.21
CA TYR A 177 -4.37 -36.53 -13.48
C TYR A 177 -3.99 -35.96 -14.83
N GLN A 178 -4.94 -35.33 -15.51
CA GLN A 178 -4.70 -34.57 -16.73
C GLN A 178 -5.13 -33.13 -16.51
N VAL A 179 -4.20 -32.20 -16.77
CA VAL A 179 -4.38 -30.77 -16.57
C VAL A 179 -4.61 -30.10 -17.91
N PHE A 180 -5.70 -29.35 -18.03
CA PHE A 180 -6.06 -28.65 -19.25
C PHE A 180 -6.08 -27.15 -19.03
N ARG A 181 -5.74 -26.42 -20.09
CA ARG A 181 -5.93 -24.97 -20.22
C ARG A 181 -6.91 -24.67 -21.33
N ARG A 182 -7.73 -23.64 -21.15
CA ARG A 182 -8.47 -22.94 -22.20
C ARG A 182 -8.11 -21.46 -22.17
N VAL A 183 -7.83 -20.89 -23.34
CA VAL A 183 -7.58 -19.44 -23.46
C VAL A 183 -8.93 -18.75 -23.63
N GLY A 184 -9.28 -17.86 -22.71
CA GLY A 184 -10.59 -17.21 -22.65
C GLY A 184 -11.76 -18.16 -22.36
N THR A 185 -13.00 -17.65 -22.49
CA THR A 185 -14.22 -18.40 -22.14
C THR A 185 -14.74 -19.35 -23.23
N ARG A 186 -14.14 -19.34 -24.43
CA ARG A 186 -14.63 -20.07 -25.61
C ARG A 186 -13.57 -20.92 -26.35
N GLY A 187 -12.35 -21.05 -25.83
CA GLY A 187 -11.27 -21.80 -26.49
C GLY A 187 -11.31 -23.32 -26.27
N ASP A 188 -10.71 -24.06 -27.21
CA ASP A 188 -10.49 -25.51 -27.11
C ASP A 188 -9.58 -25.88 -25.93
N ARG A 189 -9.85 -27.01 -25.25
CA ARG A 189 -9.01 -27.53 -24.15
C ARG A 189 -7.67 -28.00 -24.71
N THR A 190 -6.59 -27.40 -24.24
CA THR A 190 -5.21 -27.85 -24.48
C THR A 190 -4.74 -28.69 -23.30
N LEU A 191 -4.26 -29.91 -23.53
CA LEU A 191 -3.63 -30.72 -22.49
C LEU A 191 -2.25 -30.15 -22.16
N ILE A 192 -2.06 -29.70 -20.93
CA ILE A 192 -0.81 -29.12 -20.42
C ILE A 192 0.11 -30.21 -19.89
N ALA A 193 -0.44 -31.07 -19.03
CA ALA A 193 0.33 -32.11 -18.36
C ALA A 193 -0.53 -33.34 -18.08
N THR A 194 0.11 -34.50 -18.05
CA THR A 194 -0.42 -35.71 -17.42
C THR A 194 0.51 -36.09 -16.28
N THR A 195 -0.03 -36.19 -15.06
CA THR A 195 0.73 -36.51 -13.85
C THR A 195 0.32 -37.88 -13.31
N THR A 196 1.18 -38.51 -12.52
CA THR A 196 0.78 -39.71 -11.76
C THR A 196 -0.12 -39.32 -10.59
N ALA A 197 -0.89 -40.26 -10.04
CA ALA A 197 -1.77 -40.00 -8.88
C ALA A 197 -1.06 -39.40 -7.64
N LYS A 198 0.28 -39.57 -7.54
CA LYS A 198 1.10 -39.00 -6.45
C LYS A 198 1.50 -37.55 -6.69
N VAL A 199 1.49 -37.08 -7.94
CA VAL A 199 1.92 -35.74 -8.34
C VAL A 199 0.69 -34.86 -8.55
N ARG A 200 0.51 -33.87 -7.69
CA ARG A 200 -0.67 -32.98 -7.64
C ARG A 200 -0.37 -31.54 -7.99
N THR A 201 0.66 -31.37 -8.83
CA THR A 201 1.12 -30.08 -9.31
C THR A 201 1.46 -30.20 -10.78
N ALA A 202 1.21 -29.15 -11.55
CA ALA A 202 1.66 -29.01 -12.92
C ALA A 202 1.98 -27.55 -13.21
N THR A 203 3.04 -27.31 -13.98
CA THR A 203 3.42 -25.95 -14.41
C THR A 203 3.12 -25.79 -15.89
N ASP A 204 2.40 -24.74 -16.24
CA ASP A 204 2.20 -24.28 -17.61
C ASP A 204 3.16 -23.10 -17.87
N PRO A 205 4.27 -23.32 -18.60
CA PRO A 205 5.31 -22.31 -18.75
C PRO A 205 5.04 -21.29 -19.85
N GLY A 206 5.67 -20.11 -19.75
CA GLY A 206 5.71 -19.12 -20.82
C GLY A 206 4.35 -18.59 -21.22
N ARG A 207 3.50 -18.30 -20.23
CA ARG A 207 2.19 -17.70 -20.44
C ARG A 207 2.36 -16.20 -20.70
N LEU A 208 1.60 -15.69 -21.66
CA LEU A 208 1.68 -14.29 -22.01
C LEU A 208 0.95 -13.46 -20.94
N PRO A 209 1.57 -12.38 -20.45
CA PRO A 209 0.90 -11.45 -19.55
C PRO A 209 -0.46 -10.97 -20.11
N GLY A 210 -1.46 -10.88 -19.23
CA GLY A 210 -2.82 -10.32 -19.43
C GLY A 210 -3.80 -11.14 -20.25
N GLU A 211 -3.44 -12.37 -20.61
CA GLU A 211 -4.43 -13.38 -20.99
C GLU A 211 -5.15 -13.90 -19.73
N THR A 212 -6.45 -14.16 -19.87
CA THR A 212 -7.19 -14.96 -18.89
C THR A 212 -7.21 -16.41 -19.36
N ASP A 213 -6.48 -17.25 -18.65
CA ASP A 213 -6.47 -18.69 -18.83
C ASP A 213 -7.45 -19.36 -17.86
N LEU A 214 -8.28 -20.27 -18.36
CA LEU A 214 -9.09 -21.15 -17.54
C LEU A 214 -8.40 -22.51 -17.44
N TYR A 215 -8.09 -22.95 -16.23
CA TYR A 215 -7.49 -24.25 -15.97
C TYR A 215 -8.49 -25.20 -15.33
N ASP A 216 -8.45 -26.48 -15.71
CA ASP A 216 -9.19 -27.54 -15.05
C ASP A 216 -8.41 -28.84 -15.04
N VAL A 217 -8.76 -29.74 -14.11
CA VAL A 217 -8.08 -31.02 -13.92
C VAL A 217 -9.11 -32.14 -13.93
N VAL A 218 -8.79 -33.26 -14.57
CA VAL A 218 -9.53 -34.53 -14.48
C VAL A 218 -8.63 -35.62 -13.91
N ALA A 219 -9.21 -36.58 -13.20
CA ALA A 219 -8.56 -37.80 -12.76
C ALA A 219 -8.92 -38.97 -13.69
N THR A 220 -8.01 -39.94 -13.80
CA THR A 220 -8.25 -41.21 -14.47
C THR A 220 -7.88 -42.35 -13.54
N ASP A 221 -8.71 -43.38 -13.43
CA ASP A 221 -8.42 -44.56 -12.62
C ASP A 221 -7.54 -45.60 -13.34
N THR A 222 -7.22 -46.70 -12.64
CA THR A 222 -6.47 -47.83 -13.20
C THR A 222 -7.18 -48.60 -14.31
N SER A 223 -8.51 -48.50 -14.36
CA SER A 223 -9.41 -49.11 -15.34
C SER A 223 -9.60 -48.26 -16.60
N GLY A 224 -9.19 -46.99 -16.55
CA GLY A 224 -9.27 -46.01 -17.64
C GLY A 224 -10.50 -45.10 -17.59
N ASN A 225 -11.32 -45.13 -16.54
CA ASN A 225 -12.46 -44.22 -16.43
C ASN A 225 -11.98 -42.81 -16.05
N VAL A 226 -12.56 -41.79 -16.68
CA VAL A 226 -12.16 -40.38 -16.51
C VAL A 226 -13.23 -39.63 -15.72
N SER A 227 -12.82 -38.91 -14.68
CA SER A 227 -13.68 -38.09 -13.84
C SER A 227 -14.35 -36.95 -14.63
N PRO A 228 -15.41 -36.32 -14.08
CA PRO A 228 -15.75 -34.96 -14.44
C PRO A 228 -14.57 -34.00 -14.18
N ALA A 229 -14.54 -32.86 -14.86
CA ALA A 229 -13.50 -31.85 -14.62
C ALA A 229 -13.73 -31.14 -13.27
N SER A 230 -12.64 -30.69 -12.65
CA SER A 230 -12.68 -29.77 -11.52
C SER A 230 -13.44 -28.50 -11.88
N SER A 231 -13.83 -27.72 -10.87
CA SER A 231 -14.21 -26.32 -11.12
C SER A 231 -13.08 -25.61 -11.85
N ALA A 232 -13.41 -24.85 -12.90
CA ALA A 232 -12.42 -24.15 -13.69
C ALA A 232 -11.81 -23.00 -12.87
N LEU A 233 -10.49 -22.95 -12.79
CA LEU A 233 -9.73 -21.88 -12.16
C LEU A 233 -9.40 -20.81 -13.20
N SER A 234 -9.89 -19.60 -12.98
CA SER A 234 -9.54 -18.44 -13.80
C SER A 234 -8.25 -17.81 -13.31
N VAL A 235 -7.23 -17.80 -14.16
CA VAL A 235 -5.91 -17.23 -13.88
C VAL A 235 -5.64 -16.14 -14.92
N GLN A 236 -5.53 -14.91 -14.46
CA GLN A 236 -5.08 -13.80 -15.28
C GLN A 236 -3.62 -13.49 -14.91
N LEU A 237 -2.72 -13.56 -15.88
CA LEU A 237 -1.35 -13.12 -15.62
C LEU A 237 -1.30 -11.60 -15.49
N PRO A 238 -0.71 -11.06 -14.41
CA PRO A 238 -0.58 -9.62 -14.27
C PRO A 238 0.35 -9.09 -15.37
N ILE A 239 -0.12 -8.15 -16.19
CA ILE A 239 0.77 -7.27 -16.95
C ILE A 239 0.97 -6.01 -16.11
N THR A 240 2.21 -5.68 -15.81
CA THR A 240 2.52 -4.33 -15.35
C THR A 240 2.52 -3.41 -16.56
N PRO A 241 1.60 -2.42 -16.64
CA PRO A 241 1.60 -1.45 -17.73
C PRO A 241 2.95 -0.78 -17.82
N ARG A 242 3.51 -0.69 -19.03
CA ARG A 242 4.78 -0.01 -19.24
C ARG A 242 4.56 1.49 -19.38
N GLY A 243 5.46 2.26 -18.80
CA GLY A 243 5.48 3.71 -18.94
C GLY A 243 5.98 4.11 -20.33
N ALA A 244 6.47 5.33 -20.45
CA ALA A 244 7.03 5.78 -21.71
C ALA A 244 8.34 5.08 -22.05
N GLY A 245 8.55 4.80 -23.34
CA GLY A 245 9.77 4.17 -23.83
C GLY A 245 9.63 3.49 -25.18
N THR A 246 10.75 2.94 -25.65
CA THR A 246 10.84 2.10 -26.84
C THR A 246 11.10 0.66 -26.41
N TYR A 247 10.24 -0.24 -26.85
CA TYR A 247 10.24 -1.66 -26.54
C TYR A 247 10.49 -2.44 -27.83
N ASP A 248 11.76 -2.78 -28.08
CA ASP A 248 12.19 -3.58 -29.23
C ASP A 248 11.74 -5.05 -29.12
N GLU A 249 11.94 -5.83 -30.17
CA GLU A 249 11.49 -7.21 -30.26
C GLU A 249 12.18 -8.16 -29.26
N LYS A 250 13.33 -7.75 -28.69
CA LYS A 250 14.04 -8.49 -27.64
C LYS A 250 13.60 -8.10 -26.23
N ASN A 251 12.83 -7.00 -26.09
CA ASN A 251 12.40 -6.54 -24.80
C ASN A 251 11.42 -7.55 -24.18
N PRO A 252 11.65 -8.02 -22.94
CA PRO A 252 10.76 -9.01 -22.31
C PRO A 252 9.34 -8.47 -22.05
N ALA A 253 9.12 -7.16 -22.14
CA ALA A 253 7.77 -6.57 -22.09
C ALA A 253 6.95 -6.79 -23.37
N VAL A 254 7.61 -7.12 -24.49
CA VAL A 254 6.96 -7.39 -25.77
C VAL A 254 6.55 -8.86 -25.84
N GLY A 255 5.24 -9.10 -25.84
CA GLY A 255 4.67 -10.44 -25.91
C GLY A 255 4.63 -10.93 -27.36
N LEU A 256 5.58 -11.76 -27.76
CA LEU A 256 5.61 -12.42 -29.08
C LEU A 256 4.95 -13.81 -29.03
N ARG A 257 3.96 -14.05 -29.89
CA ARG A 257 3.31 -15.36 -30.07
C ARG A 257 3.41 -15.86 -31.51
N GLY A 258 3.76 -17.12 -31.68
CA GLY A 258 4.00 -17.74 -32.99
C GLY A 258 5.50 -17.86 -33.30
N PRO A 259 5.87 -18.48 -34.43
CA PRO A 259 7.27 -18.71 -34.79
C PRO A 259 7.93 -17.42 -35.32
N TRP A 260 8.19 -16.47 -34.43
CA TRP A 260 8.92 -15.24 -34.74
C TRP A 260 10.41 -15.54 -34.95
N THR A 261 11.00 -14.95 -36.00
CA THR A 261 12.42 -15.04 -36.31
C THR A 261 13.03 -13.65 -36.32
N SER A 262 14.07 -13.42 -35.50
CA SER A 262 14.80 -12.14 -35.47
C SER A 262 15.86 -12.10 -36.59
N THR A 263 15.98 -10.94 -37.25
CA THR A 263 16.95 -10.68 -38.31
C THR A 263 17.74 -9.43 -37.96
N SER A 264 19.06 -9.53 -37.92
CA SER A 264 19.93 -8.39 -37.61
C SER A 264 19.92 -7.35 -38.74
N SER A 265 19.83 -6.08 -38.37
CA SER A 265 19.93 -4.93 -39.27
C SER A 265 20.36 -3.69 -38.52
N THR A 266 21.32 -2.93 -39.04
CA THR A 266 21.72 -1.64 -38.45
C THR A 266 20.69 -0.53 -38.62
N GLN A 267 19.63 -0.76 -39.39
CA GLN A 267 18.55 0.20 -39.64
C GLN A 267 17.38 0.02 -38.66
N ASP A 268 17.37 -1.05 -37.87
CA ASP A 268 16.28 -1.42 -36.97
C ASP A 268 16.67 -1.09 -35.51
N VAL A 269 15.67 -0.88 -34.65
CA VAL A 269 15.88 -0.52 -33.24
C VAL A 269 16.67 -1.63 -32.55
N ALA A 270 17.67 -1.27 -31.74
CA ALA A 270 18.56 -2.24 -31.08
C ALA A 270 19.21 -3.27 -32.04
N GLY A 271 19.32 -2.92 -33.34
CA GLY A 271 20.08 -3.65 -34.34
C GLY A 271 19.39 -4.88 -34.94
N ALA A 272 18.09 -5.09 -34.74
CA ALA A 272 17.35 -6.21 -35.34
C ALA A 272 15.83 -5.95 -35.38
N HIS A 273 15.09 -6.78 -36.13
CA HIS A 273 13.63 -6.84 -36.09
C HIS A 273 13.17 -8.31 -36.10
N ALA A 274 11.97 -8.57 -35.59
CA ALA A 274 11.32 -9.88 -35.66
C ALA A 274 10.39 -9.98 -36.87
N SER A 275 10.33 -11.16 -37.49
CA SER A 275 9.43 -11.49 -38.60
C SER A 275 8.57 -12.71 -38.27
N LEU A 276 7.31 -12.70 -38.68
CA LEU A 276 6.34 -13.78 -38.47
C LEU A 276 5.68 -14.20 -39.79
N LYS A 277 5.67 -15.52 -40.06
CA LYS A 277 5.17 -16.11 -41.33
C LYS A 277 3.99 -17.09 -41.14
N ALA A 278 3.49 -17.22 -39.93
CA ALA A 278 2.40 -18.13 -39.58
C ALA A 278 1.52 -17.50 -38.49
N ALA A 279 0.43 -18.19 -38.12
CA ALA A 279 -0.50 -17.71 -37.10
C ALA A 279 0.23 -17.29 -35.81
N GLY A 280 0.00 -16.06 -35.40
CA GLY A 280 0.71 -15.43 -34.29
C GLY A 280 0.44 -13.93 -34.20
N TYR A 281 1.00 -13.29 -33.18
CA TYR A 281 0.89 -11.85 -32.95
C TYR A 281 2.06 -11.32 -32.12
N ALA A 282 2.20 -10.01 -32.07
CA ALA A 282 3.00 -9.30 -31.08
C ALA A 282 2.12 -8.36 -30.27
N GLN A 283 2.44 -8.10 -29.00
CA GLN A 283 1.68 -7.16 -28.17
C GLN A 283 2.55 -6.43 -27.14
N LEU A 284 2.09 -5.26 -26.71
CA LEU A 284 2.61 -4.52 -25.57
C LEU A 284 1.44 -3.95 -24.76
N THR A 285 1.57 -3.96 -23.42
CA THR A 285 0.67 -3.21 -22.53
C THR A 285 1.39 -2.02 -21.94
N PHE A 286 0.76 -0.86 -22.06
CA PHE A 286 1.35 0.44 -21.77
C PHE A 286 0.35 1.30 -21.01
N SER A 287 0.83 2.42 -20.46
CA SER A 287 0.04 3.36 -19.66
C SER A 287 0.09 4.80 -20.20
N THR A 288 0.86 5.03 -21.27
CA THR A 288 0.91 6.30 -21.97
C THR A 288 -0.38 6.53 -22.77
N SER A 289 -0.68 7.79 -23.07
CA SER A 289 -1.84 8.19 -23.89
C SER A 289 -1.66 7.92 -25.39
N SER A 290 -0.54 7.32 -25.79
CA SER A 290 -0.26 7.00 -27.20
C SER A 290 0.70 5.83 -27.34
N ILE A 291 0.63 5.15 -28.48
CA ILE A 291 1.55 4.08 -28.85
C ILE A 291 1.73 4.01 -30.37
N ARG A 292 2.92 3.61 -30.79
CA ARG A 292 3.30 3.33 -32.17
C ARG A 292 3.76 1.89 -32.30
N TRP A 293 3.39 1.26 -33.41
CA TRP A 293 4.03 0.05 -33.91
C TRP A 293 5.00 0.42 -35.02
N ILE A 294 6.29 0.19 -34.76
CA ILE A 294 7.38 0.32 -35.73
C ILE A 294 7.61 -1.03 -36.39
N SER A 295 7.65 -1.01 -37.72
CA SER A 295 7.74 -2.18 -38.57
C SER A 295 8.70 -1.92 -39.72
N ARG A 296 8.99 -2.97 -40.47
CA ARG A 296 9.76 -2.93 -41.71
C ARG A 296 8.84 -3.30 -42.87
N LEU A 297 8.78 -2.43 -43.86
CA LEU A 297 8.08 -2.71 -45.10
C LEU A 297 9.04 -3.34 -46.09
N ASP A 298 8.57 -4.33 -46.84
CA ASP A 298 9.34 -5.01 -47.89
C ASP A 298 8.42 -5.69 -48.91
N SER A 299 9.03 -6.29 -49.93
CA SER A 299 8.29 -6.91 -51.05
C SER A 299 7.69 -8.28 -50.69
N TYR A 300 7.97 -8.83 -49.52
CA TYR A 300 7.44 -10.12 -49.03
C TYR A 300 6.51 -9.98 -47.82
N SER A 301 6.21 -8.75 -47.42
CA SER A 301 5.34 -8.43 -46.31
C SER A 301 3.87 -8.48 -46.70
N GLY A 302 3.07 -9.06 -45.80
CA GLY A 302 1.63 -9.21 -45.91
C GLY A 302 0.86 -8.24 -45.02
N ILE A 303 -0.35 -8.64 -44.65
CA ILE A 303 -1.30 -7.80 -43.93
C ILE A 303 -1.37 -8.26 -42.46
N ALA A 304 -1.35 -7.29 -41.54
CA ALA A 304 -1.58 -7.51 -40.11
C ALA A 304 -2.88 -6.85 -39.65
N ASP A 305 -3.62 -7.47 -38.74
CA ASP A 305 -4.71 -6.82 -38.01
C ASP A 305 -4.17 -6.16 -36.75
N VAL A 306 -4.59 -4.93 -36.48
CA VAL A 306 -4.25 -4.20 -35.25
C VAL A 306 -5.46 -4.17 -34.33
N TYR A 307 -5.25 -4.57 -33.08
CA TYR A 307 -6.22 -4.50 -32.00
C TYR A 307 -5.70 -3.58 -30.90
N LEU A 308 -6.59 -2.76 -30.36
CA LEU A 308 -6.37 -1.97 -29.16
C LEU A 308 -7.41 -2.42 -28.13
N ASP A 309 -6.94 -2.84 -26.96
CA ASP A 309 -7.78 -3.31 -25.85
C ASP A 309 -8.75 -4.43 -26.26
N GLY A 310 -8.28 -5.32 -27.13
CA GLY A 310 -9.06 -6.43 -27.66
C GLY A 310 -10.06 -6.06 -28.77
N VAL A 311 -10.19 -4.76 -29.09
CA VAL A 311 -11.05 -4.27 -30.18
C VAL A 311 -10.22 -4.07 -31.44
N LYS A 312 -10.63 -4.68 -32.55
CA LYS A 312 -9.97 -4.50 -33.85
C LYS A 312 -10.08 -3.04 -34.29
N GLN A 313 -8.95 -2.40 -34.56
CA GLN A 313 -8.85 -1.02 -35.01
C GLN A 313 -8.78 -0.95 -36.54
N THR A 314 -7.83 -1.68 -37.13
CA THR A 314 -7.59 -1.64 -38.59
C THR A 314 -6.82 -2.87 -39.08
N SER A 315 -6.63 -2.97 -40.39
CA SER A 315 -5.70 -3.89 -41.03
C SER A 315 -4.62 -3.09 -41.75
N VAL A 316 -3.34 -3.39 -41.50
CA VAL A 316 -2.18 -2.69 -42.06
C VAL A 316 -1.49 -3.58 -43.09
N ASP A 317 -1.33 -3.06 -44.31
CA ASP A 317 -0.56 -3.70 -45.37
C ASP A 317 0.90 -3.25 -45.30
N LEU A 318 1.81 -4.18 -45.01
CA LEU A 318 3.24 -3.91 -44.82
C LEU A 318 4.05 -4.04 -46.12
N TYR A 319 3.39 -4.16 -47.27
CA TYR A 319 4.09 -4.25 -48.55
C TYR A 319 4.75 -2.93 -48.96
N ALA A 320 5.99 -3.02 -49.46
CA ALA A 320 6.59 -1.99 -50.30
C ALA A 320 7.49 -2.61 -51.38
N ALA A 321 7.45 -2.04 -52.60
CA ALA A 321 8.35 -2.46 -53.69
C ALA A 321 9.84 -2.27 -53.37
N THR A 322 10.16 -1.31 -52.48
CA THR A 322 11.50 -1.06 -51.95
C THR A 322 11.42 -1.05 -50.44
N ALA A 323 12.34 -1.75 -49.78
CA ALA A 323 12.30 -1.93 -48.33
C ALA A 323 12.45 -0.60 -47.58
N LYS A 324 11.68 -0.43 -46.50
CA LYS A 324 11.72 0.74 -45.60
C LYS A 324 11.76 0.26 -44.16
N ALA A 325 12.88 0.51 -43.49
CA ALA A 325 13.01 0.33 -42.04
C ALA A 325 12.38 1.50 -41.27
N GLN A 326 12.20 1.36 -39.96
CA GLN A 326 11.64 2.39 -39.06
C GLN A 326 10.26 2.92 -39.50
N TYR A 327 9.44 2.10 -40.15
CA TYR A 327 8.13 2.54 -40.62
C TYR A 327 7.10 2.46 -39.50
N VAL A 328 6.39 3.57 -39.24
CA VAL A 328 5.25 3.58 -38.32
C VAL A 328 4.06 2.90 -39.01
N ALA A 329 3.90 1.61 -38.75
CA ALA A 329 2.82 0.79 -39.31
C ALA A 329 1.46 1.15 -38.71
N TYR A 330 1.44 1.56 -37.44
CA TYR A 330 0.25 2.03 -36.77
C TYR A 330 0.62 3.02 -35.66
N GLU A 331 -0.21 4.04 -35.47
CA GLU A 331 -0.12 4.98 -34.36
C GLU A 331 -1.52 5.27 -33.84
N VAL A 332 -1.66 5.33 -32.52
CA VAL A 332 -2.85 5.86 -31.85
C VAL A 332 -2.43 6.86 -30.79
N LYS A 333 -3.18 7.96 -30.66
CA LYS A 333 -2.96 9.07 -29.74
C LYS A 333 -4.24 9.33 -28.94
N ASP A 334 -4.13 10.18 -27.92
CA ASP A 334 -5.25 10.67 -27.12
C ASP A 334 -6.05 9.55 -26.44
N LEU A 335 -5.36 8.48 -26.04
CA LEU A 335 -5.97 7.41 -25.27
C LEU A 335 -6.34 7.89 -23.87
N PRO A 336 -7.49 7.44 -23.31
CA PRO A 336 -7.85 7.72 -21.94
C PRO A 336 -6.74 7.35 -20.94
N ALA A 337 -6.73 7.99 -19.78
CA ALA A 337 -5.78 7.60 -18.73
C ALA A 337 -6.09 6.18 -18.23
N GLY A 338 -5.12 5.28 -18.34
CA GLY A 338 -5.28 3.89 -17.90
C GLY A 338 -4.36 2.93 -18.65
N PRO A 339 -4.35 1.64 -18.24
CA PRO A 339 -3.61 0.61 -18.97
C PRO A 339 -4.29 0.29 -20.30
N HIS A 340 -3.50 0.25 -21.37
CA HIS A 340 -3.92 -0.12 -22.72
C HIS A 340 -3.05 -1.25 -23.27
N THR A 341 -3.59 -2.06 -24.18
CA THR A 341 -2.87 -3.13 -24.86
C THR A 341 -2.98 -2.99 -26.37
N LEU A 342 -1.85 -2.77 -27.05
CA LEU A 342 -1.77 -2.85 -28.51
C LEU A 342 -1.34 -4.26 -28.91
N ARG A 343 -2.07 -4.88 -29.84
CA ARG A 343 -1.78 -6.21 -30.38
C ARG A 343 -1.83 -6.19 -31.91
N VAL A 344 -0.78 -6.74 -32.55
CA VAL A 344 -0.64 -6.80 -34.00
C VAL A 344 -0.61 -8.27 -34.44
N VAL A 345 -1.57 -8.67 -35.27
CA VAL A 345 -1.92 -10.08 -35.51
C VAL A 345 -1.70 -10.42 -36.99
N TRP A 346 -1.01 -11.52 -37.25
CA TRP A 346 -0.82 -12.03 -38.61
C TRP A 346 -2.15 -12.50 -39.20
N THR A 347 -2.54 -11.99 -40.37
CA THR A 347 -3.82 -12.35 -41.01
C THR A 347 -3.71 -13.57 -41.94
N GLY A 348 -2.50 -13.92 -42.36
CA GLY A 348 -2.27 -14.89 -43.42
C GLY A 348 -2.66 -14.41 -44.82
N THR A 349 -2.99 -13.14 -44.96
CA THR A 349 -3.33 -12.51 -46.24
C THR A 349 -2.23 -11.54 -46.68
N LYS A 350 -2.20 -11.24 -47.97
CA LYS A 350 -1.28 -10.29 -48.60
C LYS A 350 -1.96 -9.64 -49.79
N ASN A 351 -1.53 -8.44 -50.16
CA ASN A 351 -1.94 -7.88 -51.44
C ASN A 351 -1.33 -8.68 -52.62
N PRO A 352 -1.84 -8.51 -53.86
CA PRO A 352 -1.33 -9.24 -55.03
C PRO A 352 0.14 -8.98 -55.38
N ALA A 353 0.67 -7.80 -55.04
CA ALA A 353 2.03 -7.37 -55.37
C ALA A 353 3.10 -7.92 -54.40
N ALA A 354 2.71 -8.29 -53.18
CA ALA A 354 3.56 -8.92 -52.19
C ALA A 354 3.89 -10.37 -52.56
N SER A 355 5.11 -10.82 -52.27
CA SER A 355 5.57 -12.19 -52.55
C SER A 355 5.30 -13.19 -51.42
N ALA A 356 5.02 -12.72 -50.19
CA ALA A 356 4.64 -13.56 -49.05
C ALA A 356 3.69 -12.82 -48.09
N THR A 357 3.30 -13.48 -47.00
CA THR A 357 2.35 -12.96 -45.99
C THR A 357 3.05 -12.53 -44.71
N THR A 358 4.35 -12.25 -44.75
CA THR A 358 5.17 -12.01 -43.55
C THR A 358 4.74 -10.72 -42.87
N ILE A 359 4.68 -10.66 -41.54
CA ILE A 359 4.59 -9.37 -40.82
C ILE A 359 5.85 -9.17 -40.00
N THR A 360 6.25 -7.93 -39.78
CA THR A 360 7.47 -7.60 -39.03
C THR A 360 7.18 -6.70 -37.85
N LEU A 361 7.91 -6.90 -36.76
CA LEU A 361 7.95 -6.04 -35.59
C LEU A 361 9.38 -5.60 -35.37
N ASP A 362 9.61 -4.31 -35.43
CA ASP A 362 10.86 -3.69 -35.00
C ASP A 362 10.73 -3.28 -33.53
N ALA A 363 9.80 -2.38 -33.23
CA ALA A 363 9.54 -1.95 -31.86
C ALA A 363 8.10 -1.50 -31.64
N PHE A 364 7.67 -1.49 -30.38
CA PHE A 364 6.58 -0.64 -29.92
C PHE A 364 7.18 0.61 -29.26
N VAL A 365 6.70 1.79 -29.64
CA VAL A 365 7.12 3.06 -29.01
C VAL A 365 5.91 3.64 -28.31
N ALA A 366 6.00 3.77 -26.99
CA ALA A 366 5.00 4.41 -26.15
C ALA A 366 5.57 5.77 -25.73
N PRO A 367 5.40 6.84 -26.53
CA PRO A 367 5.95 8.12 -26.16
C PRO A 367 5.11 8.74 -25.05
N ASP A 368 5.78 9.37 -24.10
CA ASP A 368 5.16 10.36 -23.25
C ASP A 368 5.01 11.64 -24.08
N LEU A 369 3.76 11.99 -24.38
CA LEU A 369 3.41 13.23 -25.08
C LEU A 369 2.69 14.22 -24.17
N VAL A 370 2.55 13.87 -22.88
CA VAL A 370 1.79 14.68 -21.94
C VAL A 370 2.78 15.66 -21.33
N ALA A 371 2.79 16.88 -21.87
CA ALA A 371 3.51 17.96 -21.22
C ALA A 371 3.00 18.15 -19.79
N PRO A 372 3.88 18.54 -18.86
CA PRO A 372 3.46 18.88 -17.52
C PRO A 372 2.35 19.93 -17.52
N ALA A 373 1.49 19.90 -16.51
CA ALA A 373 0.54 20.95 -16.27
C ALA A 373 1.27 22.30 -16.13
N ALA A 374 0.64 23.35 -16.67
CA ALA A 374 1.19 24.70 -16.55
C ALA A 374 1.43 25.03 -15.06
N PRO A 375 2.65 25.43 -14.68
CA PRO A 375 2.93 25.78 -13.29
C PRO A 375 1.98 26.85 -12.76
N THR A 376 1.51 26.69 -11.54
CA THR A 376 0.50 27.56 -10.93
C THR A 376 1.07 28.33 -9.74
N GLY A 377 0.35 29.39 -9.33
CA GLY A 377 0.74 30.17 -8.17
C GLY A 377 2.00 31.02 -8.35
N LEU A 378 2.46 31.25 -9.59
CA LEU A 378 3.59 32.16 -9.83
C LEU A 378 3.24 33.56 -9.34
N THR A 379 4.02 34.06 -8.39
CA THR A 379 3.97 35.44 -7.91
C THR A 379 5.34 36.09 -8.11
N ALA A 380 5.33 37.40 -8.32
CA ALA A 380 6.53 38.22 -8.43
C ALA A 380 6.41 39.39 -7.46
N VAL A 381 7.32 39.46 -6.48
CA VAL A 381 7.31 40.48 -5.44
C VAL A 381 8.65 41.21 -5.47
N ALA A 382 8.59 42.53 -5.61
CA ALA A 382 9.79 43.35 -5.53
C ALA A 382 10.28 43.42 -4.08
N SER A 383 11.57 43.23 -3.88
CA SER A 383 12.29 43.42 -2.62
C SER A 383 13.47 44.36 -2.90
N GLY A 384 13.22 45.67 -2.78
CA GLY A 384 14.15 46.69 -3.27
C GLY A 384 14.28 46.63 -4.79
N THR A 385 15.50 46.46 -5.30
CA THR A 385 15.77 46.26 -6.74
C THR A 385 15.67 44.80 -7.18
N ASP A 386 15.51 43.86 -6.25
CA ASP A 386 15.45 42.44 -6.58
C ASP A 386 13.99 41.99 -6.73
N VAL A 387 13.77 40.91 -7.46
CA VAL A 387 12.45 40.28 -7.61
C VAL A 387 12.49 38.88 -7.03
N VAL A 388 11.71 38.64 -6.00
CA VAL A 388 11.48 37.30 -5.45
C VAL A 388 10.31 36.68 -6.20
N LEU A 389 10.58 35.52 -6.81
CA LEU A 389 9.58 34.72 -7.52
C LEU A 389 9.27 33.48 -6.68
N THR A 390 7.98 33.21 -6.45
CA THR A 390 7.53 31.96 -5.80
C THR A 390 6.44 31.32 -6.64
N TRP A 391 6.36 29.98 -6.62
CA TRP A 391 5.32 29.22 -7.32
C TRP A 391 4.96 27.94 -6.56
N ALA A 392 3.80 27.36 -6.88
CA ALA A 392 3.37 26.10 -6.31
C ALA A 392 4.20 24.93 -6.86
N ARG A 393 4.57 23.99 -5.98
CA ARG A 393 5.29 22.78 -6.39
C ARG A 393 4.39 21.91 -7.27
N SER A 394 4.88 21.50 -8.44
CA SER A 394 4.22 20.45 -9.23
C SER A 394 4.27 19.10 -8.51
N THR A 395 3.17 18.37 -8.61
CA THR A 395 3.02 17.01 -8.08
C THR A 395 3.33 15.93 -9.11
N GLU A 396 3.79 16.32 -10.30
CA GLU A 396 4.10 15.37 -11.37
C GLU A 396 5.38 14.59 -11.06
N PRO A 397 5.32 13.24 -11.08
CA PRO A 397 6.40 12.38 -10.62
C PRO A 397 7.62 12.38 -11.56
N ASP A 398 7.46 12.80 -12.81
CA ASP A 398 8.46 12.82 -13.88
C ASP A 398 8.91 14.24 -14.26
N LEU A 399 8.57 15.26 -13.45
CA LEU A 399 9.08 16.61 -13.64
C LEU A 399 10.60 16.66 -13.45
N THR A 400 11.32 17.32 -14.37
CA THR A 400 12.78 17.49 -14.29
C THR A 400 13.18 18.93 -13.97
N THR A 401 12.65 19.92 -14.70
CA THR A 401 13.06 21.32 -14.53
C THR A 401 11.91 22.33 -14.64
N TYR A 402 12.17 23.52 -14.12
CA TYR A 402 11.43 24.76 -14.34
C TYR A 402 12.32 25.75 -15.09
N GLU A 403 11.80 26.42 -16.11
CA GLU A 403 12.48 27.55 -16.75
C GLU A 403 11.73 28.85 -16.48
N VAL A 404 12.41 29.80 -15.82
CA VAL A 404 11.88 31.14 -15.57
C VAL A 404 12.32 32.08 -16.68
N ARG A 405 11.38 32.82 -17.26
CA ARG A 405 11.64 33.78 -18.33
C ARG A 405 11.07 35.14 -17.96
N GLU A 406 11.72 36.20 -18.43
CA GLU A 406 11.32 37.58 -18.13
C GLU A 406 11.27 38.45 -19.39
N ARG A 407 10.47 39.53 -19.32
CA ARG A 407 10.49 40.65 -20.27
C ARG A 407 10.37 41.97 -19.53
N GLU A 408 11.05 43.00 -20.01
CA GLU A 408 11.00 44.36 -19.47
C GLU A 408 10.04 45.25 -20.28
N GLY A 409 9.22 46.02 -19.58
CA GLY A 409 8.27 46.98 -20.16
C GLY A 409 7.34 46.35 -21.20
N SER A 410 7.25 46.99 -22.35
CA SER A 410 6.45 46.51 -23.50
C SER A 410 7.25 45.63 -24.47
N SER A 411 8.41 45.12 -24.08
CA SER A 411 9.21 44.22 -24.92
C SER A 411 8.39 42.98 -25.32
N THR A 412 8.45 42.60 -26.59
CA THR A 412 7.81 41.37 -27.10
C THR A 412 8.71 40.14 -26.94
N THR A 413 9.96 40.32 -26.52
CA THR A 413 10.96 39.26 -26.42
C THR A 413 11.12 38.82 -24.96
N LEU A 414 10.85 37.54 -24.68
CA LEU A 414 11.14 36.89 -23.40
C LEU A 414 12.60 36.41 -23.41
N ARG A 415 13.32 36.65 -22.32
CA ARG A 415 14.68 36.13 -22.09
C ARG A 415 14.67 35.14 -20.92
N SER A 416 15.45 34.07 -21.04
CA SER A 416 15.61 33.10 -19.95
C SER A 416 16.39 33.74 -18.80
N VAL A 417 15.85 33.63 -17.59
CA VAL A 417 16.49 34.07 -16.34
C VAL A 417 17.29 32.94 -15.73
N GLY A 418 16.79 31.70 -15.87
CA GLY A 418 17.47 30.50 -15.41
C GLY A 418 16.59 29.25 -15.48
N THR A 419 17.25 28.10 -15.43
CA THR A 419 16.62 26.78 -15.34
C THR A 419 16.90 26.18 -13.96
N PHE A 420 15.86 25.67 -13.31
CA PHE A 420 15.90 25.20 -11.93
C PHE A 420 15.42 23.74 -11.84
N PRO A 421 15.95 22.93 -10.90
CA PRO A 421 15.46 21.56 -10.69
C PRO A 421 13.99 21.51 -10.23
N ALA A 422 13.33 20.38 -10.46
CA ALA A 422 11.91 20.13 -10.12
C ALA A 422 11.53 20.39 -8.65
N GLY A 423 12.51 20.33 -7.72
CA GLY A 423 12.29 20.61 -6.30
C GLY A 423 12.20 22.09 -5.94
N THR A 424 12.60 22.99 -6.84
CA THR A 424 12.65 24.44 -6.57
C THR A 424 11.26 25.06 -6.71
N THR A 425 10.87 25.86 -5.71
CA THR A 425 9.59 26.60 -5.68
C THR A 425 9.77 28.10 -5.50
N THR A 426 11.01 28.57 -5.40
CA THR A 426 11.35 29.98 -5.20
C THR A 426 12.70 30.30 -5.84
N THR A 427 12.84 31.51 -6.37
CA THR A 427 14.13 32.05 -6.83
C THR A 427 14.14 33.57 -6.72
N THR A 428 15.32 34.16 -6.63
CA THR A 428 15.50 35.62 -6.56
C THR A 428 16.26 36.11 -7.79
N VAL A 429 15.67 37.08 -8.48
CA VAL A 429 16.24 37.74 -9.64
C VAL A 429 16.85 39.06 -9.20
N LEU A 430 18.18 39.15 -9.25
CA LEU A 430 18.92 40.27 -8.67
C LEU A 430 19.02 41.47 -9.62
N GLY A 431 18.89 42.69 -9.07
CA GLY A 431 19.25 43.95 -9.72
C GLY A 431 18.40 44.31 -10.94
N ARG A 432 17.22 44.90 -10.71
CA ARG A 432 16.29 45.39 -11.74
C ARG A 432 16.11 46.91 -11.61
N ALA A 433 15.97 47.58 -12.75
CA ALA A 433 15.92 49.04 -12.81
C ALA A 433 14.65 49.58 -12.14
N GLN A 434 14.82 50.57 -11.25
CA GLN A 434 13.70 51.24 -10.57
C GLN A 434 12.79 51.94 -11.59
N GLY A 435 11.47 51.83 -11.40
CA GLY A 435 10.47 52.37 -12.32
C GLY A 435 10.15 51.47 -13.53
N SER A 436 10.94 50.43 -13.80
CA SER A 436 10.64 49.45 -14.85
C SER A 436 9.66 48.39 -14.37
N THR A 437 8.78 47.95 -15.27
CA THR A 437 7.91 46.78 -15.04
C THR A 437 8.49 45.55 -15.70
N PHE A 438 8.64 44.46 -14.94
CA PHE A 438 9.07 43.16 -15.44
C PHE A 438 7.89 42.19 -15.40
N THR A 439 7.72 41.40 -16.46
CA THR A 439 6.76 40.30 -16.49
C THR A 439 7.49 38.99 -16.59
N TYR A 440 7.16 38.07 -15.70
CA TYR A 440 7.73 36.73 -15.60
C TYR A 440 6.72 35.70 -16.02
N ASP A 441 7.16 34.66 -16.72
CA ASP A 441 6.44 33.42 -16.85
C ASP A 441 7.36 32.23 -16.58
N LEU A 442 6.73 31.08 -16.39
CA LEU A 442 7.39 29.85 -15.98
C LEU A 442 6.86 28.69 -16.82
N VAL A 443 7.74 27.86 -17.36
CA VAL A 443 7.39 26.57 -17.97
C VAL A 443 8.04 25.43 -17.20
N ALA A 444 7.38 24.28 -17.19
CA ALA A 444 7.85 23.03 -16.61
C ALA A 444 8.25 22.05 -17.72
N THR A 445 9.31 21.29 -17.49
CA THR A 445 9.80 20.27 -18.43
C THR A 445 9.95 18.94 -17.71
N ASP A 446 9.34 17.89 -18.25
CA ASP A 446 9.46 16.52 -17.74
C ASP A 446 10.77 15.83 -18.18
N THR A 447 10.95 14.59 -17.74
CA THR A 447 12.09 13.72 -18.13
C THR A 447 12.09 13.35 -19.62
N SER A 448 10.94 13.43 -20.28
CA SER A 448 10.74 13.14 -21.71
C SER A 448 11.02 14.36 -22.60
N GLY A 449 11.21 15.54 -22.00
CA GLY A 449 11.45 16.81 -22.67
C GLY A 449 10.17 17.53 -23.10
N ASN A 450 8.98 17.09 -22.69
CA ASN A 450 7.75 17.83 -22.99
C ASN A 450 7.68 19.09 -22.13
N VAL A 451 7.33 20.21 -22.75
CA VAL A 451 7.29 21.52 -22.11
C VAL A 451 5.85 21.93 -21.88
N SER A 452 5.51 22.27 -20.64
CA SER A 452 4.19 22.75 -20.25
C SER A 452 3.77 23.99 -21.04
N ALA A 453 2.48 24.27 -21.06
CA ALA A 453 2.04 25.64 -21.31
C ALA A 453 2.66 26.58 -20.27
N PRO A 454 2.96 27.85 -20.61
CA PRO A 454 3.48 28.81 -19.65
C PRO A 454 2.47 29.05 -18.53
N SER A 455 2.99 29.29 -17.33
CA SER A 455 2.22 29.77 -16.21
C SER A 455 1.50 31.06 -16.56
N ARG A 456 0.48 31.41 -15.76
CA ARG A 456 -0.07 32.77 -15.81
C ARG A 456 1.03 33.75 -15.43
N GLY A 457 1.36 34.67 -16.34
CA GLY A 457 2.45 35.61 -16.13
C GLY A 457 2.25 36.49 -14.89
N ALA A 458 3.33 36.71 -14.15
CA ALA A 458 3.37 37.58 -12.98
C ALA A 458 4.16 38.86 -13.33
N SER A 459 3.51 40.00 -13.21
CA SER A 459 4.14 41.30 -13.46
C SER A 459 4.46 41.99 -12.13
N VAL A 460 5.62 42.63 -12.08
CA VAL A 460 6.06 43.44 -10.96
C VAL A 460 6.72 44.71 -11.49
N THR A 461 6.29 45.86 -10.98
CA THR A 461 6.99 47.13 -11.20
C THR A 461 7.99 47.30 -10.07
N ILE A 462 9.26 47.52 -10.40
CA ILE A 462 10.27 47.83 -9.40
C ILE A 462 9.93 49.21 -8.83
N PRO A 463 9.56 49.31 -7.56
CA PRO A 463 9.12 50.57 -6.99
C PRO A 463 10.27 51.58 -7.06
N ILE A 464 9.97 52.77 -7.56
CA ILE A 464 10.81 53.94 -7.30
C ILE A 464 10.61 54.22 -5.82
N LYS A 465 11.66 54.13 -5.01
CA LYS A 465 11.56 54.43 -3.58
C LYS A 465 11.19 55.91 -3.42
N PRO A 466 9.97 56.26 -2.97
CA PRO A 466 9.60 57.64 -2.72
C PRO A 466 10.13 58.05 -1.35
N GLU A 467 10.67 59.26 -1.26
CA GLU A 467 11.31 59.69 -0.03
C GLU A 467 10.30 60.40 0.91
N GLY A 468 10.46 60.17 2.21
CA GLY A 468 9.57 60.68 3.26
C GLY A 468 9.87 62.12 3.69
N ALA A 469 9.04 62.71 4.54
CA ALA A 469 9.11 64.14 4.88
C ALA A 469 10.54 64.64 5.21
N GLY A 470 10.96 65.72 4.53
CA GLY A 470 12.31 66.24 4.63
C GLY A 470 12.65 67.30 3.58
N THR A 471 13.86 67.84 3.68
CA THR A 471 14.48 68.72 2.68
C THR A 471 15.47 67.89 1.87
N TYR A 472 15.32 67.85 0.55
CA TYR A 472 16.26 67.24 -0.39
C TYR A 472 17.03 68.35 -1.09
N GLU A 473 18.29 68.48 -0.72
CA GLU A 473 19.21 69.48 -1.25
C GLU A 473 19.56 69.18 -2.72
N ASN A 474 20.03 70.19 -3.44
CA ASN A 474 20.38 70.12 -4.87
C ASN A 474 21.42 69.03 -5.24
N ASP A 475 22.13 68.48 -4.27
CA ASP A 475 23.14 67.42 -4.39
C ASP A 475 22.77 66.11 -3.67
N SER A 476 21.54 66.02 -3.15
CA SER A 476 21.01 64.80 -2.55
C SER A 476 20.93 63.66 -3.58
N ALA A 477 21.26 62.44 -3.18
CA ALA A 477 21.25 61.26 -4.07
C ALA A 477 19.84 60.96 -4.64
N GLU A 478 18.83 61.44 -3.94
CA GLU A 478 17.40 61.34 -4.21
C GLU A 478 16.94 62.32 -5.30
N VAL A 479 17.75 63.34 -5.61
CA VAL A 479 17.47 64.34 -6.66
C VAL A 479 18.16 63.92 -7.96
N THR A 480 17.34 63.60 -8.96
CA THR A 480 17.83 63.28 -10.31
C THR A 480 18.04 64.56 -11.11
N LEU A 481 19.27 64.79 -11.56
CA LEU A 481 19.63 65.89 -12.45
C LEU A 481 19.91 65.36 -13.87
N ASP A 482 19.13 65.80 -14.84
CA ASP A 482 19.30 65.53 -16.27
C ASP A 482 19.83 66.77 -17.00
N GLY A 483 20.81 66.58 -17.89
CA GLY A 483 21.57 67.65 -18.52
C GLY A 483 22.82 68.07 -17.74
N THR A 484 23.55 69.08 -18.24
CA THR A 484 24.80 69.54 -17.63
C THR A 484 24.54 70.59 -16.55
N TRP A 485 24.29 70.13 -15.32
CA TRP A 485 24.12 71.00 -14.15
C TRP A 485 25.47 71.38 -13.55
N SER A 486 25.60 72.65 -13.14
CA SER A 486 26.76 73.17 -12.41
C SER A 486 26.38 73.40 -10.95
N VAL A 487 27.03 72.71 -10.02
CA VAL A 487 26.86 72.88 -8.56
C VAL A 487 27.77 74.01 -8.09
N ILE A 488 27.20 75.00 -7.39
CA ILE A 488 27.89 76.23 -6.98
C ILE A 488 27.81 76.36 -5.45
N PRO A 489 28.94 76.36 -4.74
CA PRO A 489 28.97 76.55 -3.29
C PRO A 489 28.39 77.90 -2.85
N SER A 490 27.54 77.90 -1.82
CA SER A 490 26.89 79.10 -1.29
C SER A 490 26.42 78.88 0.15
N LYS A 491 26.96 79.65 1.10
CA LYS A 491 26.52 79.59 2.51
C LYS A 491 25.13 80.18 2.77
N LEU A 492 24.53 80.80 1.74
CA LEU A 492 23.24 81.49 1.84
C LEU A 492 22.09 80.64 1.29
N ASP A 493 22.39 79.56 0.58
CA ASP A 493 21.43 78.59 0.07
C ASP A 493 21.40 77.37 1.01
N SER A 494 20.34 76.57 0.91
CA SER A 494 20.14 75.37 1.73
C SER A 494 21.24 74.34 1.42
N GLY A 495 21.59 73.47 2.38
CA GLY A 495 22.69 72.50 2.22
C GLY A 495 24.10 73.07 1.97
N GLY A 496 24.27 74.38 1.79
CA GLY A 496 25.56 75.02 1.49
C GLY A 496 25.91 75.13 0.01
N SER A 497 25.00 74.80 -0.92
CA SER A 497 25.20 74.96 -2.36
C SER A 497 23.88 75.15 -3.12
N TYR A 498 23.95 75.46 -4.42
CA TYR A 498 22.79 75.39 -5.32
C TYR A 498 23.26 74.89 -6.70
N SER A 499 22.35 74.32 -7.48
CA SER A 499 22.62 73.82 -8.83
C SER A 499 22.03 74.77 -9.89
N SER A 500 22.80 75.05 -10.95
CA SER A 500 22.37 75.84 -12.12
C SER A 500 22.38 75.02 -13.39
N LEU A 501 21.37 75.20 -14.24
CA LEU A 501 21.25 74.56 -15.56
C LEU A 501 21.09 75.62 -16.66
N ASP A 502 21.97 75.59 -17.65
CA ASP A 502 21.90 76.46 -18.85
C ASP A 502 21.73 75.68 -20.18
N GLY A 503 21.86 74.35 -20.16
CA GLY A 503 21.54 73.46 -21.28
C GLY A 503 20.09 72.94 -21.25
N PRO A 504 19.66 72.14 -22.24
CA PRO A 504 18.43 71.35 -22.08
C PRO A 504 18.61 70.33 -20.93
N GLY A 505 17.55 70.11 -20.17
CA GLY A 505 17.59 69.22 -19.02
C GLY A 505 16.49 69.50 -17.99
N PHE A 506 16.48 68.70 -16.93
CA PHE A 506 15.52 68.82 -15.84
C PHE A 506 16.14 68.43 -14.50
N ALA A 507 15.46 68.78 -13.40
CA ALA A 507 15.69 68.18 -12.09
C ALA A 507 14.40 67.51 -11.62
N GLN A 508 14.51 66.41 -10.90
CA GLN A 508 13.36 65.63 -10.44
C GLN A 508 13.60 65.02 -9.06
N VAL A 509 12.54 64.94 -8.26
CA VAL A 509 12.50 64.16 -7.02
C VAL A 509 11.18 63.38 -6.92
N SER A 510 11.20 62.22 -6.25
CA SER A 510 9.99 61.48 -5.88
C SER A 510 9.77 61.53 -4.37
N PHE A 511 8.54 61.79 -3.95
CA PHE A 511 8.14 62.01 -2.56
C PHE A 511 6.78 61.35 -2.31
N ASN A 512 6.44 61.05 -1.05
CA ASN A 512 5.12 60.47 -0.69
C ASN A 512 4.35 61.30 0.34
N THR A 513 4.71 62.56 0.53
CA THR A 513 4.02 63.45 1.47
C THR A 513 2.88 64.20 0.80
N SER A 514 1.99 64.74 1.62
CA SER A 514 0.81 65.50 1.19
C SER A 514 1.11 66.88 0.56
N GLY A 515 2.38 67.20 0.30
CA GLY A 515 2.76 68.37 -0.47
C GLY A 515 4.25 68.42 -0.80
N ILE A 516 4.62 69.28 -1.74
CA ILE A 516 6.04 69.54 -2.05
C ILE A 516 6.25 71.00 -2.43
N ARG A 517 7.42 71.51 -2.05
CA ARG A 517 7.92 72.83 -2.42
C ARG A 517 9.19 72.70 -3.24
N TRP A 518 9.31 73.51 -4.28
CA TRP A 518 10.58 73.79 -4.94
C TRP A 518 11.14 75.08 -4.36
N ILE A 519 12.30 74.94 -3.72
CA ILE A 519 13.10 76.02 -3.17
C ILE A 519 14.18 76.37 -4.19
N SER A 520 14.33 77.66 -4.47
CA SER A 520 15.32 78.15 -5.43
C SER A 520 15.84 79.52 -5.06
N ARG A 521 17.04 79.83 -5.56
CA ARG A 521 17.52 81.20 -5.67
C ARG A 521 16.86 81.86 -6.88
N VAL A 522 16.39 83.10 -6.71
CA VAL A 522 15.90 83.95 -7.82
C VAL A 522 16.83 85.15 -8.00
N ASN A 523 17.12 85.53 -9.25
CA ASN A 523 18.00 86.67 -9.57
C ASN A 523 17.73 87.22 -10.98
N ASN A 524 18.50 88.22 -11.39
CA ASN A 524 18.33 88.90 -12.68
C ASN A 524 18.95 88.13 -13.86
N TYR A 525 19.49 86.93 -13.65
CA TYR A 525 20.05 86.04 -14.67
C TYR A 525 19.21 84.77 -14.85
N SER A 526 18.04 84.63 -14.22
CA SER A 526 17.27 83.38 -14.25
C SER A 526 16.15 83.40 -15.29
N GLY A 527 15.90 82.24 -15.91
CA GLY A 527 14.88 82.02 -16.93
C GLY A 527 13.63 81.31 -16.40
N ILE A 528 12.88 80.71 -17.32
CA ILE A 528 11.59 80.08 -17.03
C ILE A 528 11.74 78.56 -17.01
N ALA A 529 11.17 77.90 -16.00
CA ALA A 529 11.06 76.45 -15.90
C ALA A 529 9.60 75.98 -15.98
N ASP A 530 9.34 74.87 -16.63
CA ASP A 530 8.07 74.16 -16.54
C ASP A 530 8.10 73.17 -15.38
N VAL A 531 7.10 73.24 -14.51
CA VAL A 531 6.92 72.29 -13.40
C VAL A 531 5.91 71.24 -13.80
N TYR A 532 6.29 69.98 -13.68
CA TYR A 532 5.45 68.81 -13.88
C TYR A 532 5.29 68.09 -12.54
N LEU A 533 4.05 67.75 -12.19
CA LEU A 533 3.72 66.85 -11.09
C LEU A 533 3.12 65.58 -11.71
N ASP A 534 3.71 64.43 -11.41
CA ASP A 534 3.32 63.11 -11.92
C ASP A 534 3.26 63.08 -13.46
N GLY A 535 4.20 63.76 -14.11
CA GLY A 535 4.28 63.87 -15.56
C GLY A 535 3.28 64.86 -16.19
N VAL A 536 2.37 65.45 -15.42
CA VAL A 536 1.42 66.46 -15.88
C VAL A 536 1.97 67.86 -15.63
N LYS A 537 2.05 68.69 -16.66
CA LYS A 537 2.49 70.09 -16.55
C LYS A 537 1.53 70.87 -15.66
N GLN A 538 2.05 71.43 -14.57
CA GLN A 538 1.30 72.22 -13.60
C GLN A 538 1.34 73.70 -13.96
N LYS A 539 2.55 74.27 -14.08
CA LYS A 539 2.74 75.68 -14.42
C LYS A 539 4.14 75.96 -14.96
N SER A 540 4.32 77.09 -15.63
CA SER A 540 5.63 77.66 -15.91
C SER A 540 5.98 78.68 -14.83
N VAL A 541 7.21 78.63 -14.31
CA VAL A 541 7.72 79.48 -13.23
C VAL A 541 8.84 80.34 -13.78
N ASP A 542 8.66 81.67 -13.73
CA ASP A 542 9.73 82.63 -14.00
C ASP A 542 10.54 82.86 -12.72
N LEU A 543 11.84 82.56 -12.78
CA LEU A 543 12.78 82.69 -11.67
C LEU A 543 13.43 84.09 -11.62
N TYR A 544 13.02 85.02 -12.50
CA TYR A 544 13.55 86.37 -12.53
C TYR A 544 13.24 87.16 -11.25
N SER A 545 14.24 87.86 -10.73
CA SER A 545 14.08 88.91 -9.72
C SER A 545 15.11 90.02 -9.98
N PRO A 546 14.76 91.32 -9.86
CA PRO A 546 15.70 92.42 -10.09
C PRO A 546 16.87 92.45 -9.10
N SER A 547 16.78 91.71 -8.00
CA SER A 547 17.86 91.49 -7.02
C SER A 547 17.89 90.02 -6.59
N THR A 548 19.06 89.52 -6.19
CA THR A 548 19.23 88.13 -5.74
C THR A 548 18.50 87.90 -4.41
N LYS A 549 17.65 86.87 -4.36
CA LYS A 549 17.03 86.36 -3.13
C LYS A 549 17.27 84.86 -3.04
N PHE A 550 17.67 84.40 -1.86
CA PHE A 550 18.05 83.01 -1.60
C PHE A 550 16.87 82.25 -0.99
N GLN A 551 16.83 80.92 -1.13
CA GLN A 551 15.86 80.03 -0.48
C GLN A 551 14.38 80.40 -0.70
N GLN A 552 14.02 80.85 -1.90
CA GLN A 552 12.65 81.25 -2.22
C GLN A 552 11.81 80.03 -2.60
N VAL A 553 10.61 79.91 -2.03
CA VAL A 553 9.61 78.95 -2.50
C VAL A 553 9.05 79.47 -3.82
N VAL A 554 9.46 78.86 -4.94
CA VAL A 554 9.04 79.29 -6.28
C VAL A 554 7.90 78.42 -6.83
N TYR A 555 7.73 77.23 -6.28
CA TYR A 555 6.56 76.38 -6.49
C TYR A 555 6.16 75.66 -5.20
N GLU A 556 4.87 75.53 -4.96
CA GLU A 556 4.31 74.74 -3.86
C GLU A 556 3.03 74.05 -4.35
N VAL A 557 2.83 72.81 -3.92
CA VAL A 557 1.58 72.07 -4.03
C VAL A 557 1.27 71.41 -2.69
N LYS A 558 0.00 71.40 -2.30
CA LYS A 558 -0.52 70.89 -1.01
C LYS A 558 -1.75 70.02 -1.25
N GLY A 559 -2.10 69.20 -0.26
CA GLY A 559 -3.27 68.35 -0.30
C GLY A 559 -3.13 67.23 -1.33
N LEU A 560 -1.90 66.81 -1.60
CA LEU A 560 -1.65 65.61 -2.39
C LEU A 560 -2.02 64.38 -1.56
N PRO A 561 -2.55 63.32 -2.18
CA PRO A 561 -2.60 62.02 -1.52
C PRO A 561 -1.21 61.63 -1.01
N GLU A 562 -1.09 60.93 0.12
CA GLU A 562 0.23 60.47 0.60
C GLU A 562 0.64 59.19 -0.13
N THR A 563 0.63 59.29 -1.45
CA THR A 563 1.06 58.27 -2.41
C THR A 563 2.35 58.71 -3.08
N PRO A 564 3.11 57.83 -3.73
CA PRO A 564 4.28 58.22 -4.49
C PRO A 564 3.92 59.27 -5.57
N HIS A 565 4.54 60.44 -5.45
CA HIS A 565 4.45 61.55 -6.39
C HIS A 565 5.84 61.87 -6.93
N THR A 566 5.89 62.47 -8.12
CA THR A 566 7.13 62.93 -8.75
C THR A 566 7.00 64.39 -9.15
N LEU A 567 7.87 65.24 -8.61
CA LEU A 567 8.00 66.63 -9.06
C LEU A 567 9.20 66.74 -10.00
N ARG A 568 8.96 67.16 -11.24
CA ARG A 568 10.00 67.42 -12.26
C ARG A 568 9.97 68.87 -12.69
N ILE A 569 11.11 69.56 -12.64
CA ILE A 569 11.29 70.93 -13.15
C ILE A 569 12.14 70.90 -14.41
N VAL A 570 11.62 71.42 -15.52
CA VAL A 570 12.22 71.33 -16.85
C VAL A 570 12.57 72.72 -17.34
N ARG A 571 13.81 72.95 -17.78
CA ARG A 571 14.19 74.23 -18.35
C ARG A 571 13.49 74.45 -19.69
N THR A 572 12.83 75.60 -19.87
CA THR A 572 12.16 75.93 -21.14
C THR A 572 13.09 76.53 -22.20
N GLY A 573 14.26 77.03 -21.79
CA GLY A 573 15.15 77.82 -22.65
C GLY A 573 14.64 79.24 -22.94
N THR A 574 13.56 79.67 -22.29
CA THR A 574 12.98 81.02 -22.42
C THR A 574 13.19 81.84 -21.15
N LYS A 575 13.09 83.17 -21.26
CA LYS A 575 13.24 84.12 -20.15
C LYS A 575 12.28 85.30 -20.32
N SER A 576 11.96 86.00 -19.23
CA SER A 576 11.29 87.29 -19.32
C SER A 576 12.20 88.36 -19.94
N PRO A 577 11.63 89.43 -20.55
CA PRO A 577 12.41 90.48 -21.21
C PRO A 577 13.46 91.13 -20.31
N SER A 578 13.17 91.23 -19.01
CA SER A 578 14.02 91.88 -17.99
C SER A 578 15.15 91.00 -17.44
N SER A 579 15.16 89.70 -17.76
CA SER A 579 16.22 88.78 -17.33
C SER A 579 17.41 88.79 -18.28
N ASN A 580 18.61 88.58 -17.75
CA ASN A 580 19.86 88.56 -18.51
C ASN A 580 20.25 87.17 -19.04
N SER A 581 19.60 86.09 -18.58
CA SER A 581 19.89 84.71 -19.03
C SER A 581 18.67 83.80 -18.88
N THR A 582 18.74 82.61 -19.47
CA THR A 582 17.70 81.58 -19.51
C THR A 582 17.97 80.43 -18.54
N GLN A 583 19.05 80.48 -17.75
CA GLN A 583 19.38 79.42 -16.79
C GLN A 583 18.30 79.24 -15.70
N ILE A 584 18.11 78.02 -15.20
CA ILE A 584 17.23 77.76 -14.05
C ILE A 584 18.06 77.28 -12.86
N LEU A 585 17.59 77.60 -11.66
CA LEU A 585 18.32 77.33 -10.43
C LEU A 585 17.53 76.37 -9.53
N LEU A 586 18.22 75.46 -8.86
CA LEU A 586 17.65 74.57 -7.85
C LEU A 586 18.47 74.71 -6.56
N ASP A 587 17.79 75.05 -5.48
CA ASP A 587 18.35 75.02 -4.11
C ASP A 587 17.95 73.69 -3.45
N ALA A 588 16.64 73.46 -3.27
CA ALA A 588 16.15 72.22 -2.67
C ALA A 588 14.73 71.88 -3.08
N PHE A 589 14.30 70.66 -2.78
CA PHE A 589 12.89 70.28 -2.68
C PHE A 589 12.52 70.03 -1.22
N LEU A 590 11.38 70.51 -0.77
CA LEU A 590 10.92 70.35 0.62
C LEU A 590 9.54 69.68 0.67
N ALA A 591 9.45 68.55 1.38
CA ALA A 591 8.26 67.71 1.53
C ALA A 591 7.78 67.68 3.01
N PRO A 592 6.72 68.43 3.40
CA PRO A 592 6.22 68.46 4.79
C PRO A 592 5.16 67.37 5.08
N ASN A 593 5.08 66.84 6.32
CA ASN A 593 4.00 65.95 6.81
C ASN A 593 3.19 66.60 7.95
N VAL A 594 1.91 66.90 7.73
CA VAL A 594 1.01 67.58 8.71
C VAL A 594 -0.47 67.14 8.67
N PHE A 595 -0.83 65.98 8.09
CA PHE A 595 -2.24 65.54 7.95
C PHE A 595 -2.55 64.22 8.70
N PRO A 596 -3.77 64.03 9.25
CA PRO A 596 -4.22 62.74 9.76
C PRO A 596 -4.30 61.70 8.62
N PRO A 597 -4.04 60.39 8.88
CA PRO A 597 -4.27 59.33 7.91
C PRO A 597 -5.73 59.24 7.45
N ALA A 598 -6.00 58.48 6.39
CA ALA A 598 -7.37 58.11 6.05
C ALA A 598 -7.96 57.15 7.10
N ALA A 599 -9.29 57.08 7.15
CA ALA A 599 -9.98 56.04 7.92
C ALA A 599 -9.69 54.65 7.30
N PRO A 600 -9.48 53.61 8.12
CA PRO A 600 -9.46 52.23 7.65
C PRO A 600 -10.75 51.87 6.92
N ARG A 601 -10.66 51.01 5.91
CA ARG A 601 -11.77 50.67 5.00
C ARG A 601 -12.14 49.21 5.11
N ASP A 602 -13.26 48.82 4.50
CA ASP A 602 -13.67 47.42 4.35
C ASP A 602 -13.63 46.61 5.65
N VAL A 603 -13.98 47.24 6.77
CA VAL A 603 -14.03 46.57 8.07
C VAL A 603 -15.03 45.41 7.97
N ALA A 604 -14.52 44.20 7.97
CA ALA A 604 -15.27 42.98 7.74
C ALA A 604 -15.37 42.21 9.05
N PRO A 605 -16.59 42.12 9.64
CA PRO A 605 -16.80 41.26 10.79
C PRO A 605 -16.99 39.80 10.34
N THR A 606 -16.11 38.92 10.79
CA THR A 606 -16.29 37.47 10.74
C THR A 606 -16.75 37.00 12.11
N PRO A 607 -18.03 36.59 12.27
CA PRO A 607 -18.51 36.07 13.54
C PRO A 607 -17.79 34.75 13.89
N VAL A 608 -17.22 34.64 15.09
CA VAL A 608 -16.53 33.44 15.60
C VAL A 608 -17.16 32.97 16.92
N PRO A 609 -16.95 31.71 17.37
CA PRO A 609 -17.47 31.26 18.65
C PRO A 609 -17.04 32.18 19.81
N GLY A 610 -18.01 32.81 20.49
CA GLY A 610 -17.77 33.71 21.63
C GLY A 610 -17.09 35.04 21.28
N GLY A 611 -17.03 35.44 20.01
CA GLY A 611 -16.31 36.63 19.57
C GLY A 611 -16.61 37.09 18.15
N VAL A 612 -15.88 38.12 17.72
CA VAL A 612 -15.88 38.62 16.34
C VAL A 612 -14.43 38.86 15.94
N GLN A 613 -14.00 38.22 14.85
CA GLN A 613 -12.78 38.63 14.17
C GLN A 613 -13.13 39.79 13.24
N LEU A 614 -12.39 40.89 13.35
CA LEU A 614 -12.46 42.01 12.45
C LEU A 614 -11.22 41.97 11.57
N ASP A 615 -11.42 42.09 10.27
CA ASP A 615 -10.35 42.35 9.31
C ASP A 615 -10.66 43.70 8.65
N TRP A 616 -9.65 44.51 8.33
CA TRP A 616 -9.87 45.75 7.59
C TRP A 616 -8.79 46.01 6.55
N THR A 617 -9.11 46.83 5.57
CA THR A 617 -8.13 47.38 4.66
C THR A 617 -7.36 48.50 5.36
N ALA A 618 -6.03 48.34 5.43
CA ALA A 618 -5.11 49.34 5.96
C ALA A 618 -5.35 50.75 5.39
N SER A 619 -5.12 51.76 6.22
CA SER A 619 -4.97 53.13 5.74
C SER A 619 -3.74 53.20 4.82
N PRO A 620 -3.84 53.81 3.63
CA PRO A 620 -2.79 53.75 2.61
C PRO A 620 -1.53 54.56 2.96
N GLU A 621 -1.59 55.43 3.97
CA GLU A 621 -0.50 56.32 4.34
C GLU A 621 0.64 55.57 5.05
N ALA A 622 1.87 55.79 4.58
CA ALA A 622 3.06 55.10 5.08
C ALA A 622 3.47 55.50 6.51
N ASP A 623 2.89 56.57 7.04
CA ASP A 623 3.18 57.10 8.36
C ASP A 623 2.22 56.60 9.44
N VAL A 624 1.31 55.67 9.12
CA VAL A 624 0.42 55.02 10.10
C VAL A 624 1.28 54.28 11.13
N SER A 625 1.02 54.53 12.41
CA SER A 625 1.71 53.94 13.56
C SER A 625 0.89 52.88 14.28
N SER A 626 -0.44 53.00 14.29
CA SER A 626 -1.34 52.03 14.93
C SER A 626 -2.79 52.20 14.47
N TYR A 627 -3.60 51.16 14.66
CA TYR A 627 -5.05 51.19 14.50
C TYR A 627 -5.76 51.09 15.85
N ARG A 628 -6.86 51.80 16.04
CA ARG A 628 -7.67 51.72 17.26
C ARG A 628 -9.07 51.20 16.93
N VAL A 629 -9.48 50.15 17.64
CA VAL A 629 -10.77 49.46 17.43
C VAL A 629 -11.78 49.92 18.47
N TYR A 630 -12.98 50.24 18.00
CA TYR A 630 -14.10 50.68 18.84
C TYR A 630 -15.27 49.70 18.74
N ARG A 631 -15.92 49.42 19.88
CA ARG A 631 -17.08 48.52 20.00
C ARG A 631 -18.23 49.17 20.77
N GLY A 632 -19.46 48.86 20.37
CA GLY A 632 -20.67 49.17 21.12
C GLY A 632 -21.73 48.07 20.99
N ALA A 633 -22.70 48.04 21.91
CA ALA A 633 -23.87 47.17 21.79
C ALA A 633 -24.78 47.60 20.61
N ALA A 634 -25.79 46.78 20.29
CA ALA A 634 -26.77 47.06 19.23
C ALA A 634 -27.36 48.49 19.29
N THR A 635 -27.51 49.05 20.49
CA THR A 635 -27.82 50.46 20.74
C THR A 635 -26.84 51.03 21.77
N GLY A 636 -26.46 52.32 21.66
CA GLY A 636 -25.49 52.98 22.56
C GLY A 636 -24.22 53.52 21.90
N ASN A 637 -23.26 53.98 22.73
CA ASN A 637 -22.00 54.60 22.28
C ASN A 637 -20.91 53.54 22.01
N LEU A 638 -20.01 53.85 21.09
CA LEU A 638 -18.80 53.06 20.80
C LEU A 638 -17.64 53.49 21.69
N THR A 639 -16.97 52.53 22.35
CA THR A 639 -15.78 52.73 23.19
C THR A 639 -14.60 51.96 22.64
N ALA A 640 -13.37 52.44 22.84
CA ALA A 640 -12.18 51.73 22.39
C ALA A 640 -12.02 50.41 23.16
N VAL A 641 -11.74 49.32 22.44
CA VAL A 641 -11.57 47.96 23.00
C VAL A 641 -10.19 47.37 22.72
N GLY A 642 -9.46 47.90 21.74
CA GLY A 642 -8.11 47.47 21.41
C GLY A 642 -7.37 48.48 20.54
N THR A 643 -6.05 48.29 20.49
CA THR A 643 -5.15 49.00 19.57
C THR A 643 -4.24 47.96 18.94
N GLN A 644 -4.05 48.02 17.61
CA GLN A 644 -3.13 47.17 16.88
C GLN A 644 -1.97 47.97 16.29
N PRO A 645 -0.77 47.37 16.17
CA PRO A 645 0.34 47.92 15.40
C PRO A 645 -0.03 48.23 13.94
N ALA A 646 0.78 49.03 13.25
CA ALA A 646 0.52 49.44 11.86
C ALA A 646 0.53 48.29 10.83
N ASP A 647 1.22 47.20 11.14
CA ASP A 647 1.33 45.99 10.31
C ASP A 647 0.23 44.95 10.59
N ASP A 648 -0.57 45.14 11.63
CA ASP A 648 -1.71 44.28 11.97
C ASP A 648 -3.04 44.94 11.55
N THR A 649 -3.70 44.35 10.56
CA THR A 649 -5.01 44.81 10.05
C THR A 649 -6.17 43.90 10.46
N ASP A 650 -6.00 43.18 11.56
CA ASP A 650 -7.01 42.34 12.16
C ASP A 650 -7.10 42.51 13.67
N TYR A 651 -8.26 42.19 14.23
CA TYR A 651 -8.48 42.20 15.68
C TYR A 651 -9.55 41.18 16.05
N VAL A 652 -9.22 40.27 16.96
CA VAL A 652 -10.17 39.31 17.51
C VAL A 652 -10.73 39.84 18.82
N ASP A 653 -11.98 40.29 18.79
CA ASP A 653 -12.74 40.67 19.97
C ASP A 653 -13.38 39.43 20.61
N THR A 654 -12.95 39.08 21.82
CA THR A 654 -13.35 37.86 22.53
C THR A 654 -14.21 38.16 23.76
N GLY A 655 -14.93 37.14 24.27
CA GLY A 655 -15.76 37.27 25.47
C GLY A 655 -17.12 37.95 25.20
N LEU A 656 -17.62 37.86 23.97
CA LEU A 656 -18.89 38.43 23.56
C LEU A 656 -20.05 37.47 23.80
N GLN A 657 -21.24 38.01 24.09
CA GLN A 657 -22.43 37.22 24.34
C GLN A 657 -22.95 36.57 23.04
N PRO A 658 -23.05 35.22 22.95
CA PRO A 658 -23.64 34.54 21.80
C PRO A 658 -25.08 35.01 21.53
N GLY A 659 -25.42 35.21 20.25
CA GLY A 659 -26.71 35.75 19.81
C GLY A 659 -26.89 37.25 20.00
N ALA A 660 -25.95 37.95 20.65
CA ALA A 660 -25.99 39.41 20.76
C ALA A 660 -25.40 40.09 19.51
N THR A 661 -25.98 41.23 19.15
CA THR A 661 -25.53 42.07 18.05
C THR A 661 -24.62 43.18 18.55
N TYR A 662 -23.44 43.32 17.93
CA TYR A 662 -22.43 44.34 18.23
C TYR A 662 -22.14 45.21 17.02
N ARG A 663 -21.66 46.43 17.29
CA ARG A 663 -21.24 47.41 16.28
C ARG A 663 -19.77 47.77 16.45
N TYR A 664 -19.06 47.92 15.34
CA TYR A 664 -17.63 48.27 15.35
C TYR A 664 -17.28 49.40 14.39
N GLN A 665 -16.20 50.12 14.73
CA GLN A 665 -15.49 51.07 13.89
C GLN A 665 -13.99 51.00 14.18
N VAL A 666 -13.15 51.38 13.23
CA VAL A 666 -11.68 51.43 13.38
C VAL A 666 -11.17 52.81 12.96
N THR A 667 -10.13 53.33 13.62
CA THR A 667 -9.35 54.52 13.22
C THR A 667 -7.88 54.17 13.03
N ALA A 668 -7.14 55.03 12.35
CA ALA A 668 -5.69 54.94 12.19
C ALA A 668 -5.03 56.16 12.87
N LEU A 669 -3.85 55.97 13.47
CA LEU A 669 -3.04 57.02 14.04
C LEU A 669 -1.72 57.09 13.26
N ASN A 670 -1.19 58.28 12.97
CA ASN A 670 0.15 58.40 12.38
C ASN A 670 1.27 58.44 13.42
N THR A 671 2.53 58.43 12.97
CA THR A 671 3.75 58.56 13.78
C THR A 671 3.84 59.89 14.55
N SER A 672 3.11 60.92 14.10
CA SER A 672 2.95 62.20 14.79
C SER A 672 1.84 62.18 15.86
N GLY A 673 1.11 61.07 16.01
CA GLY A 673 0.04 60.88 16.99
C GLY A 673 -1.32 61.46 16.59
N THR A 674 -1.51 61.83 15.31
CA THR A 674 -2.77 62.38 14.80
C THR A 674 -3.70 61.25 14.37
N GLU A 675 -4.94 61.24 14.87
CA GLU A 675 -5.95 60.20 14.61
C GLU A 675 -6.85 60.56 13.42
N SER A 676 -7.15 59.57 12.57
CA SER A 676 -8.04 59.70 11.42
C SER A 676 -9.52 59.79 11.79
N ALA A 677 -10.38 60.02 10.79
CA ALA A 677 -11.81 59.81 10.94
C ALA A 677 -12.12 58.32 11.21
N ARG A 678 -13.25 58.03 11.88
CA ARG A 678 -13.71 56.64 12.08
C ARG A 678 -14.17 56.01 10.78
N SER A 679 -13.91 54.72 10.61
CA SER A 679 -14.45 53.89 9.52
C SER A 679 -15.99 53.89 9.51
N GLU A 680 -16.60 53.35 8.46
CA GLU A 680 -18.03 53.02 8.48
C GLU A 680 -18.38 52.10 9.66
N ILE A 681 -19.59 52.27 10.21
CA ILE A 681 -20.07 51.43 11.30
C ILE A 681 -20.52 50.08 10.74
N ILE A 682 -19.91 49.01 11.22
CA ILE A 682 -20.33 47.65 10.86
C ILE A 682 -21.10 47.00 11.99
N THR A 683 -22.04 46.12 11.65
CA THR A 683 -22.92 45.46 12.61
C THR A 683 -22.86 43.97 12.36
N THR A 684 -22.69 43.18 13.43
CA THR A 684 -22.66 41.72 13.33
C THR A 684 -23.29 41.07 14.55
N THR A 685 -23.78 39.85 14.39
CA THR A 685 -24.33 39.05 15.48
C THR A 685 -23.42 37.86 15.72
N VAL A 686 -22.98 37.69 16.98
CA VAL A 686 -22.13 36.56 17.37
C VAL A 686 -22.93 35.28 17.13
N PRO A 687 -22.39 34.32 16.35
CA PRO A 687 -23.16 33.15 15.97
C PRO A 687 -23.33 32.29 17.22
N MET A 688 -24.55 31.76 17.43
CA MET A 688 -24.72 30.69 18.40
C MET A 688 -24.05 29.45 17.81
N THR A 689 -22.85 29.11 18.31
CA THR A 689 -22.15 27.89 17.92
C THR A 689 -23.04 26.69 18.25
N ALA A 690 -23.34 25.84 17.26
CA ALA A 690 -24.06 24.59 17.51
C ALA A 690 -23.15 23.71 18.38
N LEU A 691 -23.54 23.55 19.64
CA LEU A 691 -22.72 22.90 20.65
C LEU A 691 -22.73 21.38 20.49
N PRO A 692 -21.61 20.69 20.80
CA PRO A 692 -21.53 19.23 20.76
C PRO A 692 -22.35 18.59 21.90
N ALA A 693 -22.18 17.30 22.13
CA ALA A 693 -22.82 16.66 23.26
C ALA A 693 -22.35 17.22 24.61
N GLY A 694 -23.28 17.45 25.52
CA GLY A 694 -22.99 18.05 26.82
C GLY A 694 -24.22 18.45 27.64
N THR A 695 -23.97 18.90 28.87
CA THR A 695 -24.95 19.56 29.74
C THR A 695 -24.59 21.04 29.82
N TYR A 696 -25.56 21.90 29.51
CA TYR A 696 -25.42 23.35 29.46
C TYR A 696 -26.32 23.95 30.54
N GLU A 697 -25.69 24.42 31.61
CA GLU A 697 -26.34 24.92 32.83
C GLU A 697 -27.00 26.29 32.61
N ASP A 698 -27.87 26.70 33.53
CA ASP A 698 -28.61 27.97 33.54
C ASP A 698 -27.73 29.23 33.37
N GLY A 699 -26.45 29.15 33.73
CA GLY A 699 -25.47 30.22 33.58
C GLY A 699 -24.45 30.02 32.47
N SER A 700 -24.56 28.95 31.69
CA SER A 700 -23.61 28.70 30.59
C SER A 700 -23.65 29.86 29.59
N PRO A 701 -22.49 30.39 29.14
CA PRO A 701 -22.45 31.48 28.16
C PRO A 701 -23.17 31.18 26.84
N SER A 702 -23.34 29.90 26.54
CA SER A 702 -24.05 29.40 25.36
C SER A 702 -25.57 29.37 25.48
N VAL A 703 -26.12 29.68 26.66
CA VAL A 703 -27.56 29.79 26.92
C VAL A 703 -27.94 31.26 27.00
N THR A 704 -28.65 31.75 25.98
CA THR A 704 -29.12 33.14 25.92
C THR A 704 -30.45 33.26 26.66
N GLN A 705 -30.51 34.10 27.68
CA GLN A 705 -31.73 34.41 28.44
C GLN A 705 -32.22 35.83 28.10
N GLN A 706 -33.41 35.94 27.52
CA GLN A 706 -34.10 37.19 27.24
C GLN A 706 -35.25 37.40 28.24
N GLY A 707 -35.35 38.60 28.81
CA GLY A 707 -36.33 38.96 29.85
C GLY A 707 -35.69 39.03 31.24
N ASP A 708 -36.50 39.37 32.26
CA ASP A 708 -36.03 39.54 33.64
C ASP A 708 -35.83 38.20 34.36
N TRP A 709 -34.90 37.39 33.86
CA TRP A 709 -34.49 36.13 34.48
C TRP A 709 -33.75 36.41 35.80
N THR A 710 -34.23 35.81 36.88
CA THR A 710 -33.61 35.89 38.21
C THR A 710 -32.92 34.58 38.52
N LYS A 711 -31.61 34.64 38.76
CA LYS A 711 -30.78 33.49 39.12
C LYS A 711 -30.66 33.34 40.64
N ALA A 712 -30.80 32.11 41.14
CA ALA A 712 -30.65 31.78 42.55
C ALA A 712 -29.67 30.62 42.73
N SER A 713 -28.77 30.71 43.71
CA SER A 713 -27.93 29.59 44.12
C SER A 713 -28.78 28.45 44.69
N SER A 714 -28.45 27.21 44.33
CA SER A 714 -29.19 26.02 44.75
C SER A 714 -28.25 24.82 44.84
N THR A 715 -28.31 24.07 45.94
CA THR A 715 -27.58 22.80 46.07
C THR A 715 -28.34 21.61 45.48
N TYR A 716 -29.55 21.83 44.97
CA TYR A 716 -30.45 20.78 44.49
C TYR A 716 -30.57 20.69 42.97
N ASP A 717 -30.01 21.66 42.25
CA ASP A 717 -30.08 21.82 40.79
C ASP A 717 -28.65 21.69 40.21
N SER A 718 -28.53 21.27 38.95
CA SER A 718 -27.22 21.07 38.33
C SER A 718 -26.48 22.42 38.17
N GLY A 719 -25.15 22.39 38.10
CA GLY A 719 -24.35 23.61 38.07
C GLY A 719 -24.40 24.50 39.34
N GLY A 720 -25.19 24.15 40.36
CA GLY A 720 -25.29 24.88 41.63
C GLY A 720 -26.25 26.08 41.63
N SER A 721 -27.11 26.20 40.62
CA SER A 721 -28.03 27.33 40.48
C SER A 721 -29.24 27.04 39.59
N ILE A 722 -30.25 27.91 39.69
CA ILE A 722 -31.42 27.86 38.81
C ILE A 722 -31.82 29.29 38.40
N SER A 723 -32.17 29.46 37.13
CA SER A 723 -32.74 30.70 36.59
C SER A 723 -34.27 30.60 36.51
N SER A 724 -34.98 31.66 36.91
CA SER A 724 -36.44 31.72 36.87
C SER A 724 -36.95 33.01 36.22
N LEU A 725 -38.04 32.92 35.47
CA LEU A 725 -38.66 34.03 34.75
C LEU A 725 -40.15 34.12 35.10
N THR A 726 -40.62 35.32 35.44
CA THR A 726 -42.04 35.57 35.82
C THR A 726 -42.78 36.54 34.89
N GLY A 727 -42.12 37.05 33.85
CA GLY A 727 -42.66 37.94 32.82
C GLY A 727 -42.25 37.53 31.42
N THR A 728 -42.53 38.38 30.42
CA THR A 728 -42.22 38.09 29.01
C THR A 728 -40.73 37.84 28.79
N GLY A 729 -40.41 36.73 28.14
CA GLY A 729 -39.02 36.34 27.87
C GLY A 729 -38.87 34.88 27.43
N TYR A 730 -37.64 34.49 27.10
CA TYR A 730 -37.28 33.14 26.70
C TYR A 730 -35.83 32.78 27.11
N ALA A 731 -35.50 31.49 27.05
CA ALA A 731 -34.12 31.01 27.04
C ALA A 731 -33.87 30.17 25.77
N GLU A 732 -32.69 30.30 25.16
CA GLU A 732 -32.35 29.68 23.88
C GLU A 732 -30.89 29.22 23.81
N MET A 733 -30.63 28.12 23.09
CA MET A 733 -29.28 27.69 22.70
C MET A 733 -29.26 26.92 21.36
N SER A 734 -28.09 26.85 20.72
CA SER A 734 -27.84 25.99 19.55
C SER A 734 -27.10 24.71 19.93
N PHE A 735 -27.42 23.58 19.29
CA PHE A 735 -26.80 22.27 19.50
C PHE A 735 -26.65 21.51 18.17
N ALA A 736 -25.65 20.66 18.04
CA ALA A 736 -25.39 19.86 16.83
C ALA A 736 -25.74 18.38 17.00
N THR A 737 -26.29 18.00 18.16
CA THR A 737 -26.64 16.62 18.47
C THR A 737 -28.00 16.23 17.93
N SER A 738 -28.21 14.92 17.82
CA SER A 738 -29.45 14.31 17.35
C SER A 738 -30.63 14.38 18.35
N GLY A 739 -30.49 15.11 19.45
CA GLY A 739 -31.54 15.32 20.43
C GLY A 739 -31.18 16.38 21.46
N ILE A 740 -32.19 16.86 22.18
CA ILE A 740 -32.04 17.85 23.26
C ILE A 740 -33.09 17.62 24.35
N ARG A 741 -32.71 17.83 25.60
CA ARG A 741 -33.59 17.81 26.78
C ARG A 741 -33.58 19.16 27.47
N TRP A 742 -34.73 19.56 28.01
CA TRP A 742 -34.84 20.66 28.96
C TRP A 742 -35.07 20.09 30.36
N VAL A 743 -34.14 20.42 31.26
CA VAL A 743 -34.15 20.04 32.68
C VAL A 743 -34.48 21.27 33.53
N THR A 744 -35.37 21.12 34.50
CA THR A 744 -35.82 22.22 35.37
C THR A 744 -36.52 21.73 36.64
N ARG A 745 -36.98 22.68 37.45
CA ARG A 745 -37.82 22.47 38.62
C ARG A 745 -39.31 22.57 38.26
N THR A 746 -40.10 21.63 38.76
CA THR A 746 -41.57 21.74 38.77
C THR A 746 -42.06 22.02 40.19
N ASN A 747 -43.09 22.83 40.36
CA ASN A 747 -43.65 23.16 41.68
C ASN A 747 -45.07 23.75 41.55
N ALA A 748 -45.67 24.09 42.71
CA ALA A 748 -47.07 24.52 42.77
C ALA A 748 -47.32 25.93 42.22
N TYR A 749 -46.28 26.71 41.93
CA TYR A 749 -46.37 28.09 41.44
C TYR A 749 -45.77 28.30 40.04
N SER A 750 -45.42 27.21 39.34
CA SER A 750 -44.92 27.26 37.97
C SER A 750 -46.05 27.39 36.93
N GLY A 751 -45.77 28.08 35.82
CA GLY A 751 -46.67 28.30 34.70
C GLY A 751 -46.40 27.37 33.51
N ILE A 752 -46.88 27.79 32.34
CA ILE A 752 -46.73 27.05 31.08
C ILE A 752 -45.70 27.75 30.19
N ALA A 753 -44.81 26.97 29.57
CA ALA A 753 -43.83 27.43 28.59
C ALA A 753 -44.10 26.80 27.23
N ASP A 754 -43.89 27.56 26.17
CA ASP A 754 -43.81 27.01 24.83
C ASP A 754 -42.37 26.58 24.53
N VAL A 755 -42.19 25.47 23.82
CA VAL A 755 -40.89 24.98 23.38
C VAL A 755 -40.83 24.97 21.85
N TRP A 756 -39.75 25.49 21.27
CA TRP A 756 -39.48 25.50 19.85
C TRP A 756 -38.17 24.78 19.54
N ILE A 757 -38.15 24.07 18.41
CA ILE A 757 -36.94 23.55 17.77
C ILE A 757 -36.86 24.15 16.38
N ASP A 758 -35.74 24.79 16.04
CA ASP A 758 -35.49 25.41 14.74
C ASP A 758 -36.59 26.40 14.31
N GLY A 759 -37.05 27.20 15.27
CA GLY A 759 -38.15 28.16 15.09
C GLY A 759 -39.53 27.54 14.93
N ARG A 760 -39.66 26.21 14.99
CA ARG A 760 -40.94 25.48 14.92
C ARG A 760 -41.40 25.08 16.31
N LYS A 761 -42.60 25.52 16.70
CA LYS A 761 -43.19 25.17 18.01
C LYS A 761 -43.41 23.66 18.07
N GLN A 762 -42.89 23.02 19.12
CA GLN A 762 -43.06 21.61 19.40
C GLN A 762 -44.29 21.39 20.28
N GLU A 763 -44.26 21.92 21.51
CA GLU A 763 -45.36 21.78 22.46
C GLU A 763 -45.41 22.92 23.49
N SER A 764 -46.47 22.92 24.30
CA SER A 764 -46.63 23.79 25.47
C SER A 764 -46.50 22.92 26.73
N VAL A 765 -45.43 23.13 27.50
CA VAL A 765 -45.07 22.34 28.68
C VAL A 765 -45.60 23.02 29.94
N ASP A 766 -46.39 22.28 30.71
CA ASP A 766 -46.88 22.70 32.02
C ASP A 766 -45.91 22.27 33.13
N LEU A 767 -45.31 23.25 33.81
CA LEU A 767 -44.29 23.02 34.83
C LEU A 767 -44.88 22.80 36.23
N TYR A 768 -46.20 22.69 36.36
CA TYR A 768 -46.87 22.48 37.63
C TYR A 768 -46.61 21.09 38.23
N SER A 769 -46.34 21.07 39.53
CA SER A 769 -46.50 19.88 40.35
C SER A 769 -46.91 20.26 41.78
N ALA A 770 -47.66 19.42 42.48
CA ALA A 770 -48.21 19.76 43.80
C ALA A 770 -47.14 20.05 44.88
N GLY A 771 -45.90 19.60 44.67
CA GLY A 771 -44.75 19.89 45.52
C GLY A 771 -43.49 20.03 44.68
N THR A 772 -42.48 20.72 45.20
CA THR A 772 -41.25 21.02 44.46
C THR A 772 -40.47 19.75 44.11
N LYS A 773 -40.18 19.55 42.81
CA LYS A 773 -39.29 18.50 42.29
C LYS A 773 -38.18 19.14 41.46
N THR A 774 -36.93 18.85 41.78
CA THR A 774 -35.74 19.34 41.06
C THR A 774 -35.25 18.32 40.01
N GLY A 775 -34.41 18.76 39.07
CA GLY A 775 -33.80 17.90 38.05
C GLY A 775 -34.80 17.19 37.13
N GLN A 776 -35.98 17.76 36.90
CA GLN A 776 -37.01 17.14 36.07
C GLN A 776 -36.74 17.43 34.60
N THR A 777 -36.64 16.39 33.77
CA THR A 777 -36.74 16.54 32.31
C THR A 777 -38.20 16.79 31.95
N VAL A 778 -38.50 18.03 31.54
CA VAL A 778 -39.88 18.45 31.22
C VAL A 778 -40.15 18.49 29.71
N PHE A 779 -39.09 18.41 28.90
CA PHE A 779 -39.15 18.28 27.45
C PHE A 779 -37.97 17.45 26.94
N GLU A 780 -38.21 16.58 25.95
CA GLU A 780 -37.18 15.81 25.24
C GLU A 780 -37.57 15.64 23.77
N VAL A 781 -36.63 15.89 22.86
CA VAL A 781 -36.75 15.55 21.44
C VAL A 781 -35.56 14.68 21.01
N LYS A 782 -35.83 13.68 20.17
CA LYS A 782 -34.85 12.70 19.65
C LYS A 782 -34.97 12.58 18.13
N GLY A 783 -33.92 12.08 17.48
CA GLY A 783 -33.92 11.79 16.05
C GLY A 783 -33.79 13.03 15.17
N LEU A 784 -33.19 14.10 15.69
CA LEU A 784 -32.77 15.25 14.91
C LEU A 784 -31.53 14.88 14.07
N SER A 785 -31.32 15.56 12.95
CA SER A 785 -30.10 15.39 12.16
C SER A 785 -28.90 16.01 12.89
N GLU A 786 -27.67 15.66 12.54
CA GLU A 786 -26.49 16.29 13.16
C GLU A 786 -26.07 17.53 12.37
N THR A 787 -27.05 18.38 12.12
CA THR A 787 -26.94 19.59 11.31
C THR A 787 -27.48 20.73 12.16
N GLY A 788 -26.61 21.39 12.92
CA GLY A 788 -26.90 22.49 13.86
C GLY A 788 -28.37 22.93 14.03
N HIS A 789 -28.92 22.66 15.21
CA HIS A 789 -30.28 22.94 15.66
C HIS A 789 -30.33 24.05 16.72
N THR A 790 -31.51 24.59 16.97
CA THR A 790 -31.80 25.55 18.06
C THR A 790 -32.94 25.05 18.93
N ILE A 791 -32.83 25.20 20.26
CA ILE A 791 -33.94 25.05 21.21
C ILE A 791 -34.28 26.41 21.83
N ARG A 792 -35.56 26.77 21.87
CA ARG A 792 -36.07 27.94 22.63
C ARG A 792 -37.18 27.49 23.57
N ILE A 793 -37.13 27.95 24.82
CA ILE A 793 -38.23 27.84 25.80
C ILE A 793 -38.73 29.25 26.11
N ALA A 794 -40.03 29.53 25.98
CA ALA A 794 -40.56 30.87 26.22
C ALA A 794 -41.79 30.88 27.11
N TRP A 795 -41.88 31.92 27.92
CA TRP A 795 -42.97 32.13 28.86
C TRP A 795 -44.28 32.47 28.12
N THR A 796 -45.36 31.75 28.42
CA THR A 796 -46.67 31.96 27.75
C THR A 796 -47.56 32.98 28.45
N GLY A 797 -47.24 33.36 29.70
CA GLY A 797 -48.13 34.16 30.53
C GLY A 797 -49.36 33.42 31.06
N THR A 798 -49.41 32.11 30.87
CA THR A 798 -50.51 31.25 31.32
C THR A 798 -50.04 30.23 32.36
N LYS A 799 -51.01 29.65 33.08
CA LYS A 799 -50.83 28.59 34.06
C LYS A 799 -52.07 27.69 34.04
N ASN A 800 -51.94 26.46 34.51
CA ASN A 800 -53.12 25.63 34.74
C ASN A 800 -53.94 26.14 35.97
N ALA A 801 -55.11 25.54 36.17
CA ALA A 801 -56.01 25.92 37.26
C ALA A 801 -55.45 25.65 38.67
N ALA A 802 -54.60 24.62 38.81
CA ALA A 802 -54.06 24.16 40.09
C ALA A 802 -52.81 24.95 40.54
N SER A 803 -52.12 25.61 39.61
CA SER A 803 -50.93 26.41 39.90
C SER A 803 -51.29 27.75 40.53
N THR A 804 -50.48 28.25 41.46
CA THR A 804 -50.65 29.57 42.07
C THR A 804 -49.82 30.66 41.40
N GLY A 805 -49.00 30.33 40.41
CA GLY A 805 -48.12 31.27 39.72
C GLY A 805 -47.93 30.94 38.24
N LYS A 806 -47.22 31.81 37.52
CA LYS A 806 -47.03 31.71 36.06
C LYS A 806 -45.57 31.56 35.67
N GLY A 807 -44.65 31.46 36.64
CA GLY A 807 -43.22 31.50 36.35
C GLY A 807 -42.71 30.25 35.64
N ILE A 808 -41.68 30.38 34.82
CA ILE A 808 -40.94 29.24 34.27
C ILE A 808 -39.53 29.26 34.82
N SER A 809 -38.86 28.11 34.83
CA SER A 809 -37.48 27.99 35.32
C SER A 809 -36.61 27.19 34.36
N LEU A 810 -35.30 27.37 34.45
CA LEU A 810 -34.29 26.62 33.72
C LEU A 810 -33.18 26.20 34.68
N ASP A 811 -32.92 24.89 34.70
CA ASP A 811 -31.75 24.30 35.36
C ASP A 811 -30.67 24.03 34.30
N ALA A 812 -30.97 23.19 33.31
CA ALA A 812 -30.04 22.92 32.21
C ALA A 812 -30.74 22.52 30.90
N PHE A 813 -29.99 22.64 29.80
CA PHE A 813 -30.23 21.92 28.56
C PHE A 813 -29.23 20.78 28.40
N VAL A 814 -29.67 19.59 28.02
CA VAL A 814 -28.79 18.43 27.83
C VAL A 814 -28.86 17.96 26.38
N ALA A 815 -27.73 18.01 25.68
CA ALA A 815 -27.54 17.59 24.30
C ALA A 815 -26.80 16.23 24.29
N PRO A 816 -27.48 15.07 24.19
CA PRO A 816 -26.80 13.78 24.18
C PRO A 816 -26.35 13.39 22.76
N ASP A 817 -25.15 12.81 22.62
CA ASP A 817 -24.78 12.01 21.45
C ASP A 817 -25.05 10.52 21.76
N ILE A 818 -25.90 9.90 20.95
CA ILE A 818 -26.40 8.53 21.14
C ILE A 818 -26.29 7.67 19.88
N TYR A 819 -25.70 8.18 18.79
CA TYR A 819 -25.57 7.43 17.54
C TYR A 819 -24.13 7.00 17.33
N ALA A 820 -23.90 5.69 17.38
CA ALA A 820 -22.60 5.14 17.03
C ALA A 820 -22.27 5.35 15.55
N PRO A 821 -20.96 5.39 15.19
CA PRO A 821 -20.55 5.46 13.78
C PRO A 821 -21.10 4.31 12.94
N ALA A 822 -21.09 4.45 11.61
CA ALA A 822 -21.35 3.31 10.73
C ALA A 822 -20.29 2.21 10.91
N ALA A 823 -20.68 0.97 10.61
CA ALA A 823 -19.74 -0.16 10.61
C ALA A 823 -18.62 0.09 9.58
N PRO A 824 -17.34 -0.14 9.94
CA PRO A 824 -16.25 -0.15 8.98
C PRO A 824 -16.53 -1.14 7.84
N GLN A 825 -16.13 -0.78 6.61
CA GLN A 825 -16.46 -1.56 5.41
C GLN A 825 -15.22 -2.16 4.75
N ALA A 826 -15.45 -3.16 3.90
CA ALA A 826 -14.43 -3.80 3.06
C ALA A 826 -13.24 -4.33 3.87
N LEU A 827 -13.51 -4.95 5.03
CA LEU A 827 -12.47 -5.65 5.77
C LEU A 827 -12.00 -6.84 4.95
N THR A 828 -10.71 -6.90 4.66
CA THR A 828 -10.05 -8.01 3.97
C THR A 828 -8.86 -8.52 4.74
N GLU A 829 -8.60 -9.82 4.62
CA GLU A 829 -7.41 -10.48 5.13
C GLU A 829 -6.40 -10.79 4.02
N THR A 830 -5.13 -10.58 4.33
CA THR A 830 -4.01 -11.08 3.53
C THR A 830 -3.09 -11.87 4.46
N PRO A 831 -2.93 -13.19 4.26
CA PRO A 831 -1.95 -13.97 5.02
C PRO A 831 -0.56 -13.38 4.82
N VAL A 832 0.16 -13.12 5.91
CA VAL A 832 1.55 -12.69 5.91
C VAL A 832 2.40 -13.72 6.66
N ARG A 833 3.72 -13.67 6.50
CA ARG A 833 4.62 -14.70 7.08
C ARG A 833 4.48 -14.82 8.61
N SER A 834 4.18 -13.73 9.28
CA SER A 834 4.06 -13.64 10.75
C SER A 834 2.62 -13.74 11.28
N GLY A 835 1.61 -13.85 10.42
CA GLY A 835 0.21 -13.77 10.84
C GLY A 835 -0.74 -13.36 9.71
N VAL A 836 -1.62 -12.40 9.98
CA VAL A 836 -2.57 -11.87 8.99
C VAL A 836 -2.54 -10.34 8.99
N LYS A 837 -2.46 -9.75 7.79
CA LYS A 837 -2.67 -8.32 7.61
C LYS A 837 -4.14 -8.08 7.26
N LEU A 838 -4.78 -7.22 8.04
CA LEU A 838 -6.16 -6.79 7.91
C LEU A 838 -6.17 -5.38 7.32
N LEU A 839 -7.03 -5.14 6.34
CA LEU A 839 -7.24 -3.83 5.73
C LEU A 839 -8.73 -3.52 5.66
N TRP A 840 -9.13 -2.27 5.92
CA TRP A 840 -10.52 -1.83 5.80
C TRP A 840 -10.61 -0.41 5.21
N LYS A 841 -11.81 0.00 4.85
CA LYS A 841 -12.11 1.36 4.36
C LYS A 841 -12.35 2.31 5.54
N LYS A 842 -11.78 3.51 5.48
CA LYS A 842 -12.01 4.59 6.46
C LYS A 842 -13.49 5.00 6.51
N ASN A 843 -14.01 5.20 7.72
CA ASN A 843 -15.31 5.83 7.99
C ASN A 843 -15.36 7.30 7.53
N ALA A 844 -16.57 7.79 7.21
CA ALA A 844 -16.77 9.15 6.71
C ALA A 844 -17.05 10.17 7.84
N GLU A 845 -17.52 9.67 8.98
CA GLU A 845 -17.87 10.42 10.18
C GLU A 845 -16.61 11.07 10.78
N ARG A 846 -16.72 12.35 11.18
CA ARG A 846 -15.57 13.17 11.62
C ARG A 846 -15.15 12.92 13.06
N ASP A 847 -16.06 12.36 13.85
CA ASP A 847 -15.95 12.10 15.28
C ASP A 847 -15.47 10.68 15.60
N VAL A 848 -15.13 9.86 14.59
CA VAL A 848 -14.46 8.58 14.82
C VAL A 848 -13.14 8.82 15.53
N ALA A 849 -13.02 8.29 16.75
CA ALA A 849 -11.85 8.43 17.60
C ALA A 849 -10.87 7.27 17.44
N SER A 850 -11.34 6.05 17.15
CA SER A 850 -10.48 4.87 16.98
C SER A 850 -11.17 3.70 16.26
N TYR A 851 -10.37 2.74 15.78
CA TYR A 851 -10.86 1.42 15.36
C TYR A 851 -10.41 0.35 16.33
N ARG A 852 -11.32 -0.52 16.75
CA ARG A 852 -11.05 -1.69 17.59
C ARG A 852 -11.12 -2.96 16.76
N LEU A 853 -10.05 -3.75 16.80
CA LEU A 853 -9.95 -5.01 16.07
C LEU A 853 -10.24 -6.18 16.98
N LEU A 854 -11.27 -6.94 16.65
CA LEU A 854 -11.71 -8.08 17.43
C LEU A 854 -11.43 -9.37 16.66
N ARG A 855 -10.69 -10.28 17.28
CA ARG A 855 -10.40 -11.62 16.79
C ARG A 855 -11.24 -12.66 17.52
N ARG A 856 -11.79 -13.62 16.80
CA ARG A 856 -12.50 -14.77 17.36
C ARG A 856 -11.92 -16.05 16.77
N THR A 857 -11.44 -16.92 17.64
CA THR A 857 -11.02 -18.28 17.30
C THR A 857 -12.25 -19.16 17.02
N ALA A 858 -12.17 -20.02 16.00
CA ALA A 858 -13.24 -20.94 15.66
C ALA A 858 -13.62 -21.84 16.85
N GLY A 859 -14.92 -21.98 17.09
CA GLY A 859 -15.47 -22.68 18.26
C GLY A 859 -15.63 -21.81 19.52
N SER A 860 -15.06 -20.59 19.56
CA SER A 860 -15.30 -19.63 20.65
C SER A 860 -16.53 -18.77 20.40
N SER A 861 -17.35 -18.56 21.43
CA SER A 861 -18.44 -17.55 21.41
C SER A 861 -17.95 -16.13 21.66
N THR A 862 -16.73 -15.97 22.18
CA THR A 862 -16.19 -14.68 22.65
C THR A 862 -15.10 -14.20 21.70
N ALA A 863 -15.20 -12.94 21.27
CA ALA A 863 -14.13 -12.26 20.54
C ALA A 863 -13.20 -11.53 21.52
N VAL A 864 -11.91 -11.46 21.19
CA VAL A 864 -10.86 -10.80 21.97
C VAL A 864 -10.40 -9.56 21.21
N LEU A 865 -10.21 -8.44 21.91
CA LEU A 865 -9.59 -7.25 21.33
C LEU A 865 -8.11 -7.52 21.10
N VAL A 866 -7.66 -7.50 19.84
CA VAL A 866 -6.26 -7.72 19.46
C VAL A 866 -5.50 -6.42 19.23
N GLY A 867 -6.21 -5.35 18.84
CA GLY A 867 -5.60 -4.04 18.66
C GLY A 867 -6.60 -2.90 18.65
N THR A 868 -6.08 -1.69 18.85
CA THR A 868 -6.81 -0.44 18.61
C THR A 868 -5.93 0.47 17.78
N THR A 869 -6.47 1.06 16.73
CA THR A 869 -5.75 2.01 15.86
C THR A 869 -6.39 3.40 15.95
N ASP A 870 -5.59 4.42 15.64
CA ASP A 870 -6.07 5.78 15.43
C ASP A 870 -7.00 5.85 14.19
N PRO A 871 -7.79 6.92 14.01
CA PRO A 871 -8.81 6.98 12.97
C PRO A 871 -8.25 7.22 11.55
N ALA A 872 -6.95 7.53 11.40
CA ALA A 872 -6.27 7.60 10.11
C ALA A 872 -5.70 6.24 9.66
N THR A 873 -5.36 5.37 10.61
CA THR A 873 -4.80 4.05 10.34
C THR A 873 -5.90 3.02 10.03
N THR A 874 -5.94 2.54 8.79
CA THR A 874 -6.94 1.57 8.29
C THR A 874 -6.36 0.20 7.93
N SER A 875 -5.29 -0.19 8.61
CA SER A 875 -4.68 -1.52 8.50
C SER A 875 -4.12 -1.98 9.83
N PHE A 876 -4.06 -3.29 10.04
CA PHE A 876 -3.52 -3.90 11.25
C PHE A 876 -2.94 -5.28 10.93
N THR A 877 -1.81 -5.64 11.53
CA THR A 877 -1.24 -6.99 11.39
C THR A 877 -1.41 -7.73 12.70
N ASP A 878 -2.26 -8.76 12.71
CA ASP A 878 -2.48 -9.64 13.87
C ASP A 878 -1.53 -10.84 13.75
N VAL A 879 -0.75 -11.07 14.80
CA VAL A 879 0.35 -12.05 14.85
C VAL A 879 0.06 -13.08 15.95
N GLY A 880 0.99 -13.99 16.25
CA GLY A 880 0.79 -14.96 17.34
C GLY A 880 -0.34 -15.97 17.10
N LEU A 881 -0.73 -16.20 15.84
CA LEU A 881 -1.82 -17.11 15.50
C LEU A 881 -1.36 -18.56 15.61
N ALA A 882 -2.10 -19.37 16.35
CA ALA A 882 -1.81 -20.79 16.49
C ALA A 882 -1.99 -21.50 15.15
N ASN A 883 -1.06 -22.41 14.83
CA ASN A 883 -1.06 -23.16 13.58
C ASN A 883 -2.24 -24.13 13.45
N GLY A 884 -2.82 -24.22 12.24
CA GLY A 884 -3.95 -25.09 11.93
C GLY A 884 -5.28 -24.65 12.53
N VAL A 885 -5.37 -23.40 12.99
CA VAL A 885 -6.55 -22.85 13.67
C VAL A 885 -7.24 -21.82 12.77
N SER A 886 -8.56 -21.89 12.72
CA SER A 886 -9.38 -20.91 12.04
C SER A 886 -9.70 -19.73 12.96
N TYR A 887 -9.55 -18.52 12.43
CA TYR A 887 -9.83 -17.26 13.10
C TYR A 887 -10.76 -16.41 12.24
N SER A 888 -11.53 -15.54 12.88
CA SER A 888 -12.35 -14.52 12.25
C SER A 888 -12.08 -13.16 12.88
N TRP A 889 -12.01 -12.10 12.07
CA TRP A 889 -11.79 -10.74 12.53
C TRP A 889 -12.93 -9.84 12.13
N THR A 890 -13.24 -8.88 13.00
CA THR A 890 -14.14 -7.77 12.73
C THR A 890 -13.54 -6.49 13.28
N VAL A 891 -13.83 -5.37 12.64
CA VAL A 891 -13.43 -4.04 13.09
C VAL A 891 -14.67 -3.27 13.54
N VAL A 892 -14.54 -2.55 14.65
CA VAL A 892 -15.57 -1.65 15.21
C VAL A 892 -14.97 -0.25 15.31
N ALA A 893 -15.57 0.73 14.64
CA ALA A 893 -15.29 2.14 14.88
C ALA A 893 -15.91 2.60 16.20
N ARG A 894 -15.19 3.44 16.95
CA ARG A 894 -15.66 4.10 18.17
C ARG A 894 -15.53 5.61 18.03
N ASP A 895 -16.55 6.36 18.38
CA ASP A 895 -16.54 7.83 18.36
C ASP A 895 -15.88 8.45 19.64
N THR A 896 -15.80 9.78 19.67
CA THR A 896 -15.29 10.56 20.81
C THR A 896 -16.20 10.54 22.04
N SER A 897 -17.49 10.23 21.87
CA SER A 897 -18.48 10.07 22.93
C SER A 897 -18.47 8.67 23.57
N GLY A 898 -17.74 7.74 22.95
CA GLY A 898 -17.56 6.35 23.40
C GLY A 898 -18.55 5.35 22.81
N ASN A 899 -19.38 5.72 21.84
CA ASN A 899 -20.31 4.79 21.20
C ASN A 899 -19.58 3.91 20.18
N ASP A 900 -19.89 2.60 20.21
CA ASP A 900 -19.31 1.60 19.32
C ASP A 900 -20.25 1.31 18.14
N SER A 901 -19.73 1.42 16.93
CA SER A 901 -20.44 1.01 15.70
C SER A 901 -20.81 -0.49 15.71
N PRO A 902 -21.75 -0.93 14.87
CA PRO A 902 -21.86 -2.34 14.52
C PRO A 902 -20.54 -2.86 13.93
N ALA A 903 -20.25 -4.15 14.12
CA ALA A 903 -19.06 -4.78 13.57
C ALA A 903 -19.07 -4.79 12.03
N SER A 904 -17.88 -4.64 11.43
CA SER A 904 -17.65 -4.82 9.98
C SER A 904 -18.05 -6.21 9.48
N ASN A 905 -17.94 -6.42 8.16
CA ASN A 905 -17.89 -7.78 7.62
C ASN A 905 -16.74 -8.57 8.27
N ALA A 906 -16.90 -9.88 8.41
CA ALA A 906 -15.88 -10.74 8.99
C ALA A 906 -14.85 -11.16 7.94
N ALA A 907 -13.57 -10.97 8.25
CA ALA A 907 -12.45 -11.59 7.55
C ALA A 907 -12.17 -12.97 8.19
N VAL A 908 -11.91 -14.01 7.42
CA VAL A 908 -11.74 -15.38 7.96
C VAL A 908 -10.52 -16.05 7.37
N LEU A 909 -9.61 -16.50 8.23
CA LEU A 909 -8.39 -17.21 7.82
C LEU A 909 -8.20 -18.47 8.66
N THR A 910 -7.82 -19.57 8.01
CA THR A 910 -7.26 -20.74 8.69
C THR A 910 -5.76 -20.72 8.53
N THR A 911 -5.03 -20.63 9.64
CA THR A 911 -3.57 -20.69 9.61
C THR A 911 -3.10 -22.07 9.13
N GLY A 912 -1.97 -22.10 8.43
CA GLY A 912 -1.32 -23.35 8.08
C GLY A 912 -0.88 -24.13 9.32
N GLY A 913 -0.70 -25.44 9.19
CA GLY A 913 0.02 -26.23 10.21
C GLY A 913 1.47 -25.77 10.34
N ASP A 914 2.18 -26.22 11.38
CA ASP A 914 3.61 -25.92 11.52
C ASP A 914 4.39 -26.39 10.28
N PRO A 915 4.94 -25.48 9.47
CA PRO A 915 5.53 -25.84 8.18
C PRO A 915 6.82 -26.65 8.31
N TYR A 916 7.43 -26.68 9.50
CA TYR A 916 8.71 -27.33 9.77
C TYR A 916 8.58 -28.62 10.58
N ALA A 917 7.40 -28.92 11.15
CA ALA A 917 7.17 -30.14 11.94
C ALA A 917 7.34 -31.44 11.11
N THR A 918 7.00 -31.42 9.82
CA THR A 918 7.17 -32.56 8.90
C THR A 918 8.17 -32.24 7.78
N PHE A 919 9.22 -31.48 8.08
CA PHE A 919 10.18 -31.05 7.07
C PHE A 919 10.83 -32.25 6.36
N ALA A 920 10.89 -32.20 5.02
CA ALA A 920 11.23 -33.36 4.20
C ALA A 920 12.72 -33.73 4.26
N TYR A 921 13.61 -32.75 4.51
CA TYR A 921 15.06 -32.91 4.42
C TYR A 921 15.71 -33.18 5.79
N ARG A 922 15.13 -34.11 6.56
CA ARG A 922 15.62 -34.56 7.88
C ARG A 922 16.39 -35.87 7.76
N TYR A 923 17.28 -36.18 8.71
CA TYR A 923 18.09 -37.41 8.69
C TYR A 923 17.24 -38.68 8.60
N ALA A 924 16.14 -38.76 9.35
CA ALA A 924 15.19 -39.87 9.32
C ALA A 924 14.53 -40.09 7.94
N LYS A 925 14.63 -39.10 7.04
CA LYS A 925 14.13 -39.15 5.66
C LYS A 925 15.25 -39.29 4.63
N CYS A 926 16.48 -39.61 5.07
CA CYS A 926 17.57 -39.80 4.12
C CYS A 926 17.19 -40.86 3.07
N PRO A 927 17.27 -40.55 1.76
CA PRO A 927 16.86 -41.49 0.73
C PRO A 927 17.78 -42.71 0.63
N THR A 928 17.40 -43.66 -0.21
CA THR A 928 18.24 -44.82 -0.54
C THR A 928 19.60 -44.35 -1.08
N ALA A 929 20.68 -44.89 -0.51
CA ALA A 929 22.04 -44.51 -0.87
C ALA A 929 22.36 -44.84 -2.33
N THR A 930 22.96 -43.88 -3.05
CA THR A 930 23.60 -44.14 -4.34
C THR A 930 25.05 -44.60 -4.14
N VAL A 931 25.67 -44.17 -3.03
CA VAL A 931 26.99 -44.59 -2.61
C VAL A 931 27.06 -44.64 -1.08
N THR A 932 27.68 -45.68 -0.54
CA THR A 932 27.96 -45.80 0.89
C THR A 932 29.46 -45.70 1.12
N VAL A 933 29.89 -44.90 2.09
CA VAL A 933 31.31 -44.64 2.37
C VAL A 933 31.63 -44.86 3.85
N SER A 934 32.81 -45.40 4.15
CA SER A 934 33.29 -45.67 5.52
C SER A 934 34.62 -45.00 5.84
N THR A 935 35.24 -44.32 4.87
CA THR A 935 36.54 -43.65 5.04
C THR A 935 36.54 -42.25 4.43
N ARG A 936 37.48 -41.42 4.91
CA ARG A 936 37.74 -40.08 4.36
C ARG A 936 37.95 -40.09 2.85
N ALA A 937 38.81 -40.99 2.35
CA ALA A 937 39.16 -41.06 0.94
C ALA A 937 37.93 -41.37 0.07
N GLN A 938 37.10 -42.33 0.50
CA GLN A 938 35.85 -42.66 -0.19
C GLN A 938 34.88 -41.48 -0.21
N LEU A 939 34.76 -40.76 0.90
CA LEU A 939 33.88 -39.59 0.98
C LEU A 939 34.35 -38.44 0.06
N LEU A 940 35.66 -38.16 0.01
CA LEU A 940 36.20 -37.14 -0.91
C LEU A 940 35.93 -37.51 -2.38
N THR A 941 36.11 -38.78 -2.74
CA THR A 941 35.77 -39.27 -4.09
C THR A 941 34.27 -39.14 -4.37
N ALA A 942 33.42 -39.51 -3.42
CA ALA A 942 31.96 -39.45 -3.58
C ALA A 942 31.46 -38.00 -3.70
N ILE A 943 31.99 -37.06 -2.92
CA ILE A 943 31.64 -35.63 -3.02
C ILE A 943 32.05 -35.08 -4.38
N LYS A 944 33.28 -35.36 -4.83
CA LYS A 944 33.79 -34.90 -6.13
C LYS A 944 32.97 -35.45 -7.31
N ALA A 945 32.48 -36.68 -7.20
CA ALA A 945 31.64 -37.31 -8.22
C ALA A 945 30.14 -36.97 -8.09
N GLY A 946 29.75 -36.23 -7.04
CA GLY A 946 28.35 -35.94 -6.75
C GLY A 946 27.70 -35.12 -7.85
N THR A 947 26.43 -35.42 -8.12
CA THR A 947 25.53 -34.70 -9.05
C THR A 947 24.12 -34.67 -8.47
N SER A 948 23.15 -34.07 -9.18
CA SER A 948 21.73 -34.07 -8.77
C SER A 948 21.23 -35.48 -8.45
N GLY A 949 20.59 -35.66 -7.29
CA GLY A 949 20.05 -36.94 -6.82
C GLY A 949 21.09 -37.90 -6.23
N THR A 950 22.36 -37.50 -6.14
CA THR A 950 23.37 -38.30 -5.44
C THR A 950 23.05 -38.37 -3.95
N VAL A 951 23.10 -39.58 -3.38
CA VAL A 951 22.89 -39.82 -1.95
C VAL A 951 24.12 -40.54 -1.39
N ILE A 952 24.96 -39.78 -0.69
CA ILE A 952 26.15 -40.28 0.00
C ILE A 952 25.77 -40.68 1.42
N ARG A 953 25.74 -41.98 1.68
CA ARG A 953 25.46 -42.54 3.01
C ARG A 953 26.78 -42.79 3.76
N LEU A 954 26.90 -42.21 4.94
CA LEU A 954 28.03 -42.42 5.85
C LEU A 954 27.74 -43.61 6.77
N ASN A 955 28.68 -44.53 6.88
CA ASN A 955 28.71 -45.52 7.96
C ASN A 955 29.29 -44.90 9.26
N PRO A 956 29.05 -45.50 10.44
CA PRO A 956 29.76 -45.11 11.66
C PRO A 956 31.28 -45.12 11.46
N GLY A 957 31.97 -44.10 11.94
CA GLY A 957 33.42 -43.98 11.78
C GLY A 957 33.95 -42.55 11.82
N SER A 958 35.27 -42.39 11.70
CA SER A 958 35.94 -41.09 11.66
C SER A 958 36.34 -40.69 10.24
N TYR A 959 36.04 -39.45 9.86
CA TYR A 959 36.20 -38.93 8.51
C TYR A 959 37.25 -37.79 8.42
N GLY A 960 37.75 -37.27 9.54
CA GLY A 960 38.56 -36.05 9.53
C GLY A 960 37.72 -34.81 9.21
N SER A 961 38.35 -33.71 8.78
CA SER A 961 37.70 -32.41 8.51
C SER A 961 38.01 -31.85 7.12
N GLY A 962 37.49 -30.67 6.76
CA GLY A 962 37.93 -29.93 5.57
C GLY A 962 37.27 -30.37 4.28
N TYR A 963 35.94 -30.50 4.28
CA TYR A 963 35.18 -30.92 3.12
C TYR A 963 34.60 -29.75 2.34
N LEU A 964 35.09 -29.53 1.12
CA LEU A 964 34.51 -28.55 0.20
C LEU A 964 33.44 -29.22 -0.68
N ILE A 965 32.24 -28.63 -0.70
CA ILE A 965 31.11 -29.02 -1.54
C ILE A 965 30.81 -27.87 -2.47
N ASN A 966 31.04 -28.07 -3.77
CA ASN A 966 30.78 -27.10 -4.84
C ASN A 966 29.83 -27.65 -5.92
N THR A 967 29.26 -28.83 -5.68
CA THR A 967 28.32 -29.49 -6.59
C THR A 967 26.96 -28.78 -6.60
N LYS A 968 26.48 -28.43 -7.80
CA LYS A 968 25.13 -27.89 -7.98
C LYS A 968 24.15 -29.02 -8.24
N ALA A 969 23.19 -29.19 -7.33
CA ALA A 969 22.06 -30.09 -7.52
C ALA A 969 20.79 -29.31 -7.90
N THR A 970 19.71 -30.01 -8.23
CA THR A 970 18.39 -29.41 -8.51
C THR A 970 17.47 -29.57 -7.30
N ALA A 971 16.49 -28.68 -7.13
CA ALA A 971 15.54 -28.76 -6.01
C ALA A 971 14.73 -30.07 -6.03
N ALA A 972 14.40 -30.59 -7.22
CA ALA A 972 13.70 -31.86 -7.38
C ALA A 972 14.56 -33.08 -6.99
N ASN A 973 15.87 -32.99 -7.19
CA ASN A 973 16.82 -34.07 -6.90
C ASN A 973 18.04 -33.49 -6.16
N PRO A 974 17.91 -33.16 -4.87
CA PRO A 974 19.01 -32.60 -4.09
C PRO A 974 20.13 -33.62 -3.90
N MET A 975 21.33 -33.13 -3.63
CA MET A 975 22.45 -33.98 -3.23
C MET A 975 22.44 -34.17 -1.72
N TRP A 976 22.41 -35.42 -1.26
CA TRP A 976 22.43 -35.77 0.16
C TRP A 976 23.79 -36.26 0.61
N ILE A 977 24.23 -35.80 1.77
CA ILE A 977 25.28 -36.41 2.59
C ILE A 977 24.68 -36.66 3.96
N CYS A 978 24.48 -37.94 4.30
CA CYS A 978 23.76 -38.29 5.52
C CYS A 978 24.40 -39.46 6.28
N GLY A 979 24.46 -39.36 7.59
CA GLY A 979 25.15 -40.30 8.47
C GLY A 979 24.47 -40.38 9.84
N PRO A 980 24.62 -41.48 10.58
CA PRO A 980 24.34 -41.42 12.01
C PRO A 980 25.30 -40.44 12.69
N ASP A 981 24.97 -39.99 13.90
CA ASP A 981 25.83 -39.12 14.73
C ASP A 981 27.21 -39.75 15.02
N THR A 982 27.29 -41.08 15.04
CA THR A 982 28.54 -41.86 15.09
C THR A 982 29.43 -41.77 13.84
N ALA A 983 28.98 -41.10 12.76
CA ALA A 983 29.85 -40.65 11.67
C ALA A 983 30.44 -39.28 12.06
N VAL A 984 31.71 -39.26 12.47
CA VAL A 984 32.34 -38.12 13.13
C VAL A 984 33.38 -37.44 12.23
N PHE A 985 33.22 -36.14 12.07
CA PHE A 985 34.12 -35.24 11.35
C PHE A 985 34.94 -34.46 12.37
N ASP A 986 36.22 -34.80 12.51
CA ASP A 986 37.07 -34.35 13.61
C ASP A 986 38.46 -33.94 13.10
N ASN A 987 38.87 -32.69 13.34
CA ASN A 987 40.23 -32.23 13.00
C ASN A 987 41.24 -32.42 14.14
N ASN A 988 40.77 -32.79 15.34
CA ASN A 988 41.53 -32.72 16.59
C ASN A 988 42.21 -31.36 16.84
N ASP A 989 41.74 -30.29 16.18
CA ASP A 989 42.32 -28.96 16.24
C ASP A 989 41.25 -27.93 15.88
N PHE A 990 40.71 -27.29 16.93
CA PHE A 990 39.67 -26.28 16.82
C PHE A 990 40.20 -24.90 16.41
N THR A 991 41.51 -24.72 16.21
CA THR A 991 42.07 -23.40 15.82
C THR A 991 42.08 -23.17 14.31
N LYS A 992 41.82 -24.22 13.51
CA LYS A 992 41.82 -24.11 12.04
C LYS A 992 40.80 -25.02 11.35
N GLY A 993 40.41 -24.61 10.15
CA GLY A 993 39.66 -25.44 9.21
C GLY A 993 38.15 -25.51 9.44
N TYR A 994 37.45 -26.07 8.46
CA TYR A 994 36.00 -26.22 8.46
C TYR A 994 35.63 -27.70 8.61
N GLY A 995 34.51 -28.02 9.25
CA GLY A 995 33.90 -29.36 9.10
C GLY A 995 33.45 -29.55 7.65
N PHE A 996 32.49 -28.72 7.24
CA PHE A 996 32.02 -28.61 5.86
C PHE A 996 32.03 -27.16 5.38
N GLN A 997 32.43 -26.97 4.13
CA GLN A 997 32.29 -25.72 3.41
C GLN A 997 31.46 -25.97 2.14
N VAL A 998 30.26 -25.40 2.08
CA VAL A 998 29.40 -25.41 0.90
C VAL A 998 29.59 -24.09 0.18
N ASN A 999 30.12 -24.11 -1.04
CA ASN A 999 30.50 -22.90 -1.77
C ASN A 999 30.00 -22.95 -3.21
N GLY A 1000 29.03 -22.10 -3.55
CA GLY A 1000 28.41 -22.07 -4.89
C GLY A 1000 27.52 -23.28 -5.20
N ALA A 1001 27.19 -24.09 -4.18
CA ALA A 1001 26.50 -25.37 -4.31
C ALA A 1001 25.05 -25.27 -3.84
N ASN A 1002 24.11 -25.36 -4.78
CA ASN A 1002 22.68 -25.25 -4.50
C ASN A 1002 22.04 -26.63 -4.29
N ASN A 1003 20.97 -26.69 -3.49
CA ASN A 1003 20.14 -27.90 -3.27
C ASN A 1003 20.93 -29.05 -2.63
N VAL A 1004 21.70 -28.77 -1.57
CA VAL A 1004 22.51 -29.75 -0.83
C VAL A 1004 21.89 -30.01 0.54
N VAL A 1005 21.84 -31.27 0.97
CA VAL A 1005 21.35 -31.68 2.30
C VAL A 1005 22.48 -32.37 3.07
N LEU A 1006 22.86 -31.79 4.20
CA LEU A 1006 23.78 -32.33 5.19
C LEU A 1006 22.96 -32.80 6.40
N ALA A 1007 22.98 -34.11 6.72
CA ALA A 1007 22.08 -34.63 7.75
C ALA A 1007 22.66 -35.71 8.70
N GLY A 1008 22.43 -35.53 10.01
CA GLY A 1008 22.60 -36.56 11.05
C GLY A 1008 23.99 -36.73 11.67
N MET A 1009 25.07 -36.44 10.93
CA MET A 1009 26.45 -36.67 11.39
C MET A 1009 26.94 -35.71 12.49
N THR A 1010 28.09 -36.03 13.10
CA THR A 1010 28.77 -35.16 14.08
C THR A 1010 29.93 -34.38 13.46
N VAL A 1011 30.03 -33.08 13.73
CA VAL A 1011 31.20 -32.23 13.40
C VAL A 1011 31.79 -31.70 14.70
N ARG A 1012 33.11 -31.86 14.90
CA ARG A 1012 33.76 -31.38 16.12
C ARG A 1012 35.25 -31.04 15.99
N ASN A 1013 35.77 -30.32 16.99
CA ASN A 1013 37.17 -29.90 17.09
C ASN A 1013 37.70 -29.29 15.78
N VAL A 1014 36.95 -28.38 15.17
CA VAL A 1014 37.30 -27.60 13.98
C VAL A 1014 37.14 -26.12 14.30
N GLN A 1015 37.77 -25.23 13.53
CA GLN A 1015 37.56 -23.79 13.73
C GLN A 1015 36.12 -23.39 13.46
N LYS A 1016 35.54 -23.81 12.34
CA LYS A 1016 34.15 -23.49 11.98
C LYS A 1016 33.43 -24.78 11.62
N GLY A 1017 32.21 -24.98 12.12
CA GLY A 1017 31.50 -26.25 11.91
C GLY A 1017 31.07 -26.43 10.45
N VAL A 1018 29.97 -25.80 10.05
CA VAL A 1018 29.46 -25.79 8.68
C VAL A 1018 29.37 -24.37 8.16
N SER A 1019 30.10 -24.06 7.10
CA SER A 1019 30.05 -22.76 6.42
C SER A 1019 29.38 -22.91 5.06
N VAL A 1020 28.40 -22.05 4.77
CA VAL A 1020 27.69 -22.00 3.49
C VAL A 1020 27.88 -20.61 2.89
N GLN A 1021 28.20 -20.56 1.60
CA GLN A 1021 28.45 -19.32 0.87
C GLN A 1021 28.05 -19.41 -0.60
N TYR A 1022 27.53 -18.31 -1.15
CA TYR A 1022 27.09 -18.18 -2.54
C TYR A 1022 26.13 -19.30 -2.98
N ALA A 1023 25.29 -19.79 -2.06
CA ALA A 1023 24.49 -20.99 -2.25
C ALA A 1023 23.00 -20.73 -1.98
N LYS A 1024 22.15 -21.58 -2.55
CA LYS A 1024 20.71 -21.52 -2.38
C LYS A 1024 20.13 -22.89 -2.01
N ASN A 1025 19.15 -22.90 -1.12
CA ASN A 1025 18.41 -24.11 -0.72
C ASN A 1025 19.34 -25.20 -0.16
N VAL A 1026 20.25 -24.83 0.75
CA VAL A 1026 21.08 -25.77 1.49
C VAL A 1026 20.36 -26.13 2.79
N THR A 1027 20.27 -27.42 3.12
CA THR A 1027 19.72 -27.90 4.39
C THR A 1027 20.83 -28.48 5.27
N ILE A 1028 20.89 -28.04 6.51
CA ILE A 1028 21.75 -28.58 7.58
C ILE A 1028 20.81 -29.11 8.66
N ALA A 1029 20.67 -30.43 8.76
CA ALA A 1029 19.62 -31.05 9.55
C ALA A 1029 20.09 -32.13 10.53
N ASP A 1030 19.55 -32.13 11.74
CA ASP A 1030 19.75 -33.20 12.73
C ASP A 1030 21.24 -33.51 13.04
N MET A 1031 22.15 -32.56 12.81
CA MET A 1031 23.57 -32.74 13.06
C MET A 1031 23.90 -32.46 14.52
N ARG A 1032 24.97 -33.09 15.02
CA ARG A 1032 25.63 -32.70 16.26
C ARG A 1032 26.86 -31.86 15.91
N VAL A 1033 26.89 -30.60 16.32
CA VAL A 1033 28.03 -29.71 16.05
C VAL A 1033 28.61 -29.28 17.40
N GLU A 1034 29.79 -29.77 17.74
CA GLU A 1034 30.32 -29.60 19.09
C GLU A 1034 31.80 -29.24 19.16
N ARG A 1035 32.21 -28.54 20.23
CA ARG A 1035 33.61 -28.16 20.47
C ARG A 1035 34.23 -27.45 19.26
N ILE A 1036 33.63 -26.33 18.88
CA ILE A 1036 34.02 -25.51 17.74
C ILE A 1036 34.87 -24.32 18.20
N GLY A 1037 35.87 -23.95 17.41
CA GLY A 1037 36.77 -22.84 17.72
C GLY A 1037 36.07 -21.48 17.67
N ASP A 1038 35.39 -21.21 16.58
CA ASP A 1038 34.61 -20.01 16.34
C ASP A 1038 33.12 -20.46 16.27
N GLU A 1039 32.41 -20.16 15.19
CA GLU A 1039 30.97 -20.37 15.05
C GLU A 1039 30.63 -21.78 14.54
N ALA A 1040 29.52 -22.34 15.04
CA ALA A 1040 29.10 -23.69 14.65
C ALA A 1040 28.54 -23.75 13.22
N ILE A 1041 27.60 -22.89 12.86
CA ILE A 1041 27.00 -22.87 11.52
C ILE A 1041 26.97 -21.43 10.99
N HIS A 1042 27.45 -21.19 9.78
CA HIS A 1042 27.54 -19.86 9.18
C HIS A 1042 26.95 -19.84 7.77
N LEU A 1043 25.88 -19.08 7.56
CA LEU A 1043 25.28 -18.80 6.24
C LEU A 1043 25.67 -17.38 5.81
N LYS A 1044 26.51 -17.20 4.77
CA LYS A 1044 27.00 -15.87 4.37
C LYS A 1044 27.11 -15.71 2.86
N ASN A 1045 27.53 -14.52 2.42
CA ASN A 1045 27.88 -14.21 1.04
C ASN A 1045 26.76 -14.62 0.07
N MET A 1046 25.61 -13.95 0.13
CA MET A 1046 24.45 -14.18 -0.74
C MET A 1046 23.85 -15.60 -0.60
N THR A 1047 23.91 -16.18 0.59
CA THR A 1047 23.32 -17.51 0.84
C THR A 1047 21.84 -17.36 1.13
N THR A 1048 20.98 -17.90 0.26
CA THR A 1048 19.53 -17.67 0.35
C THR A 1048 18.71 -18.94 0.48
N ASP A 1049 17.50 -18.81 1.01
CA ASP A 1049 16.48 -19.87 1.03
C ASP A 1049 16.99 -21.18 1.68
N SER A 1050 17.95 -21.11 2.61
CA SER A 1050 18.61 -22.26 3.23
C SER A 1050 18.06 -22.52 4.64
N THR A 1051 18.14 -23.78 5.10
CA THR A 1051 17.47 -24.24 6.34
C THR A 1051 18.45 -24.92 7.29
N VAL A 1052 18.54 -24.42 8.52
CA VAL A 1052 19.28 -25.01 9.65
C VAL A 1052 18.25 -25.56 10.62
N ILE A 1053 18.06 -26.88 10.66
CA ILE A 1053 16.92 -27.49 11.36
C ILE A 1053 17.26 -28.69 12.25
N GLY A 1054 16.82 -28.68 13.51
CA GLY A 1054 16.92 -29.84 14.39
C GLY A 1054 18.33 -30.20 14.85
N ASN A 1055 19.31 -29.30 14.69
CA ASN A 1055 20.69 -29.55 15.06
C ASN A 1055 20.90 -29.40 16.57
N SER A 1056 21.86 -30.14 17.13
CA SER A 1056 22.36 -29.96 18.49
C SER A 1056 23.73 -29.29 18.43
N VAL A 1057 23.80 -28.02 18.84
CA VAL A 1057 25.03 -27.25 18.95
C VAL A 1057 25.48 -27.22 20.42
N ASP A 1058 26.71 -27.61 20.69
CA ASP A 1058 27.26 -27.69 22.05
C ASP A 1058 28.73 -27.24 22.07
N THR A 1059 29.04 -26.15 22.76
CA THR A 1059 30.41 -25.65 22.95
C THR A 1059 31.01 -25.04 21.67
N THR A 1060 30.89 -23.73 21.53
CA THR A 1060 31.48 -22.90 20.44
C THR A 1060 32.36 -21.80 21.03
N GLY A 1061 33.22 -21.15 20.23
CA GLY A 1061 34.08 -20.07 20.71
C GLY A 1061 35.34 -20.49 21.48
N LEU A 1062 35.79 -21.75 21.36
CA LEU A 1062 37.00 -22.26 22.01
C LEU A 1062 38.31 -21.58 21.54
N ASN A 1063 38.32 -21.01 20.35
CA ASN A 1063 39.44 -20.29 19.76
C ASN A 1063 39.33 -18.78 20.05
N ALA A 1064 38.14 -18.20 19.84
CA ALA A 1064 37.87 -16.80 20.11
C ALA A 1064 36.43 -16.63 20.59
N LYS A 1065 36.28 -16.13 21.83
CA LYS A 1065 34.97 -16.02 22.47
C LYS A 1065 33.97 -15.15 21.68
N ASN A 1066 34.45 -14.09 21.02
CA ASN A 1066 33.64 -13.13 20.26
C ASN A 1066 33.23 -13.65 18.87
N TYR A 1067 33.63 -14.86 18.49
CA TYR A 1067 33.18 -15.53 17.25
C TYR A 1067 32.50 -16.85 17.56
N GLY A 1068 31.99 -17.01 18.79
CA GLY A 1068 31.47 -18.27 19.30
C GLY A 1068 29.98 -18.47 19.08
N GLU A 1069 29.40 -17.96 18.00
CA GLU A 1069 27.96 -18.04 17.77
C GLU A 1069 27.51 -19.48 17.46
N GLY A 1070 26.28 -19.81 17.86
CA GLY A 1070 25.68 -21.10 17.48
C GLY A 1070 25.36 -21.14 15.98
N VAL A 1071 24.59 -20.15 15.52
CA VAL A 1071 24.26 -19.95 14.11
C VAL A 1071 24.44 -18.49 13.73
N TYR A 1072 25.26 -18.22 12.70
CA TYR A 1072 25.56 -16.89 12.20
C TYR A 1072 25.04 -16.71 10.78
N ILE A 1073 24.27 -15.64 10.52
CA ILE A 1073 23.67 -15.35 9.22
C ILE A 1073 24.12 -13.97 8.72
N GLY A 1074 24.62 -13.95 7.49
CA GLY A 1074 25.13 -12.76 6.80
C GLY A 1074 26.60 -12.50 7.09
N THR A 1075 27.01 -11.26 6.86
CA THR A 1075 28.37 -10.75 7.09
C THR A 1075 28.25 -9.39 7.74
N ALA A 1076 29.00 -9.14 8.82
CA ALA A 1076 29.01 -7.83 9.46
C ALA A 1076 29.33 -6.69 8.46
N GLN A 1077 28.63 -5.56 8.57
CA GLN A 1077 28.70 -4.44 7.61
C GLN A 1077 30.13 -3.95 7.34
N GLY A 1078 30.94 -3.81 8.39
CA GLY A 1078 32.35 -3.41 8.28
C GLY A 1078 33.21 -4.39 7.44
N ASN A 1079 32.72 -5.59 7.18
CA ASN A 1079 33.41 -6.61 6.39
C ASN A 1079 32.86 -6.76 4.95
N TRP A 1080 31.84 -6.00 4.54
CA TRP A 1080 31.28 -6.11 3.17
C TRP A 1080 32.28 -5.74 2.09
N CYS A 1081 33.12 -4.73 2.30
CA CYS A 1081 34.18 -4.40 1.34
C CYS A 1081 35.21 -5.52 1.20
N LYS A 1082 35.46 -6.27 2.28
CA LYS A 1082 36.41 -7.37 2.29
C LYS A 1082 35.88 -8.61 1.58
N TYR A 1083 34.59 -8.93 1.75
CA TYR A 1083 34.04 -10.22 1.31
C TYR A 1083 33.02 -10.13 0.17
N ASN A 1084 32.45 -8.95 -0.10
CA ASN A 1084 31.32 -8.79 -1.02
C ASN A 1084 31.39 -7.49 -1.84
N ASN A 1085 32.59 -6.98 -2.15
CA ASN A 1085 32.80 -5.79 -2.99
C ASN A 1085 31.99 -4.55 -2.54
N CYS A 1086 31.92 -4.35 -1.22
CA CYS A 1086 31.19 -3.27 -0.55
C CYS A 1086 29.66 -3.32 -0.79
N GLN A 1087 29.13 -4.46 -1.25
CA GLN A 1087 27.69 -4.69 -1.35
C GLN A 1087 27.16 -5.37 -0.08
N PRO A 1088 25.91 -5.07 0.32
CA PRO A 1088 25.24 -5.79 1.40
C PRO A 1088 25.23 -7.31 1.17
N ASP A 1089 25.39 -8.07 2.25
CA ASP A 1089 25.28 -9.52 2.21
C ASP A 1089 23.81 -9.94 2.30
N ASN A 1090 23.17 -10.10 1.14
CA ASN A 1090 21.76 -10.50 1.00
C ASN A 1090 21.58 -12.01 1.24
N SER A 1091 21.99 -12.49 2.41
CA SER A 1091 21.76 -13.86 2.85
C SER A 1091 20.33 -14.02 3.39
N ASP A 1092 19.38 -13.86 2.47
CA ASP A 1092 17.95 -13.68 2.76
C ASP A 1092 17.16 -15.00 2.83
N ARG A 1093 15.99 -14.94 3.48
CA ARG A 1093 15.00 -16.04 3.52
C ARG A 1093 15.54 -17.34 4.08
N ASN A 1094 16.53 -17.25 4.95
CA ASN A 1094 17.08 -18.39 5.66
C ASN A 1094 16.21 -18.75 6.87
N VAL A 1095 16.17 -20.05 7.19
CA VAL A 1095 15.37 -20.61 8.28
C VAL A 1095 16.30 -21.25 9.31
N VAL A 1096 16.11 -20.91 10.59
CA VAL A 1096 16.75 -21.56 11.73
C VAL A 1096 15.66 -22.12 12.63
N ALA A 1097 15.42 -23.44 12.59
CA ALA A 1097 14.27 -24.04 13.26
C ALA A 1097 14.60 -25.25 14.14
N TYR A 1098 13.92 -25.42 15.27
CA TYR A 1098 14.02 -26.62 16.11
C TYR A 1098 15.44 -27.01 16.58
N ASN A 1099 16.41 -26.08 16.55
CA ASN A 1099 17.77 -26.37 16.99
C ASN A 1099 17.86 -26.31 18.52
N VAL A 1100 18.79 -27.06 19.10
CA VAL A 1100 19.16 -26.98 20.51
C VAL A 1100 20.58 -26.41 20.57
N ILE A 1101 20.76 -25.23 21.17
CA ILE A 1101 22.03 -24.51 21.20
C ILE A 1101 22.40 -24.21 22.65
N LYS A 1102 23.59 -24.63 23.08
CA LYS A 1102 24.08 -24.39 24.44
C LYS A 1102 25.60 -24.31 24.47
N ASN A 1103 26.15 -23.82 25.57
CA ASN A 1103 27.58 -23.70 25.81
C ASN A 1103 28.31 -22.82 24.77
N ASN A 1104 27.60 -21.91 24.10
CA ASN A 1104 28.17 -20.91 23.18
C ASN A 1104 28.69 -19.68 23.94
N THR A 1105 29.75 -19.05 23.44
CA THR A 1105 30.36 -17.87 24.09
C THR A 1105 29.88 -16.53 23.55
N ALA A 1106 29.38 -16.48 22.31
CA ALA A 1106 28.66 -15.34 21.73
C ALA A 1106 27.16 -15.70 21.60
N GLU A 1107 26.35 -14.95 20.85
CA GLU A 1107 24.90 -15.19 20.71
C GLU A 1107 24.60 -16.61 20.19
N SER A 1108 23.47 -17.18 20.62
CA SER A 1108 23.06 -18.49 20.13
C SER A 1108 22.68 -18.42 18.65
N ILE A 1109 21.99 -17.36 18.22
CA ILE A 1109 21.67 -17.10 16.81
C ILE A 1109 21.87 -15.60 16.53
N GLU A 1110 22.61 -15.28 15.48
CA GLU A 1110 22.81 -13.90 15.05
C GLU A 1110 22.50 -13.71 13.56
N ALA A 1111 21.68 -12.70 13.23
CA ALA A 1111 21.41 -12.26 11.87
C ALA A 1111 21.93 -10.84 11.64
N LYS A 1112 22.94 -10.67 10.79
CA LYS A 1112 23.58 -9.37 10.52
C LYS A 1112 22.76 -8.49 9.56
N ALA A 1113 23.09 -7.19 9.55
CA ALA A 1113 22.60 -6.23 8.57
C ALA A 1113 22.82 -6.73 7.13
N GLY A 1114 21.97 -6.28 6.20
CA GLY A 1114 21.96 -6.78 4.82
C GLY A 1114 21.10 -8.03 4.61
N THR A 1115 20.77 -8.77 5.67
CA THR A 1115 19.91 -9.96 5.59
C THR A 1115 18.44 -9.60 5.73
N ASN A 1116 17.59 -10.24 4.93
CA ASN A 1116 16.17 -9.94 4.90
C ASN A 1116 15.32 -11.21 5.00
N ASP A 1117 14.11 -11.04 5.52
CA ASP A 1117 13.03 -12.02 5.34
C ASP A 1117 13.34 -13.42 5.93
N GLY A 1118 14.17 -13.51 6.97
CA GLY A 1118 14.51 -14.78 7.59
C GLY A 1118 13.48 -15.28 8.61
N THR A 1119 13.65 -16.50 9.12
CA THR A 1119 12.76 -17.08 10.14
C THR A 1119 13.54 -17.88 11.17
N MET A 1120 13.29 -17.60 12.45
CA MET A 1120 13.80 -18.34 13.60
C MET A 1120 12.62 -18.99 14.34
N TRP A 1121 12.52 -20.32 14.30
CA TRP A 1121 11.30 -21.03 14.69
C TRP A 1121 11.57 -22.15 15.72
N LYS A 1122 11.01 -22.01 16.93
CA LYS A 1122 11.05 -23.06 17.97
C LYS A 1122 12.44 -23.59 18.30
N ASN A 1123 13.45 -22.72 18.34
CA ASN A 1123 14.79 -23.09 18.82
C ASN A 1123 14.79 -23.17 20.35
N THR A 1124 15.65 -24.01 20.92
CA THR A 1124 15.89 -24.10 22.37
C THR A 1124 17.32 -23.67 22.67
N MET A 1125 17.50 -22.69 23.54
CA MET A 1125 18.80 -22.04 23.79
C MET A 1125 19.12 -21.95 25.28
N ASP A 1126 20.41 -22.00 25.64
CA ASP A 1126 20.91 -21.78 27.00
C ASP A 1126 22.11 -20.82 26.99
N GLY A 1127 21.92 -19.63 27.56
CA GLY A 1127 22.87 -18.53 27.55
C GLY A 1127 23.92 -18.56 28.67
N SER A 1128 23.95 -19.62 29.50
CA SER A 1128 24.77 -19.70 30.72
C SER A 1128 26.28 -19.45 30.52
N THR A 1129 26.77 -19.56 29.28
CA THR A 1129 28.20 -19.44 28.92
C THR A 1129 28.52 -18.27 27.99
N ILE A 1130 27.51 -17.47 27.64
CA ILE A 1130 27.73 -16.30 26.79
C ILE A 1130 28.55 -15.28 27.59
N THR A 1131 29.74 -14.97 27.06
CA THR A 1131 30.81 -14.20 27.74
C THR A 1131 31.61 -13.31 26.78
N ALA A 1132 31.24 -13.29 25.50
CA ALA A 1132 31.77 -12.35 24.52
C ALA A 1132 31.42 -10.91 24.93
N ASP A 1133 32.30 -9.97 24.60
CA ASP A 1133 32.26 -8.62 25.18
C ASP A 1133 31.00 -7.83 24.78
N ASP A 1134 30.48 -8.07 23.58
CA ASP A 1134 29.30 -7.39 23.02
C ASP A 1134 28.09 -8.34 22.91
N ALA A 1135 28.18 -9.58 23.42
CA ALA A 1135 27.09 -10.54 23.36
C ALA A 1135 26.35 -10.61 24.69
N ASP A 1136 25.19 -9.98 24.72
CA ASP A 1136 24.35 -9.82 25.90
C ASP A 1136 22.96 -10.47 25.74
N SER A 1137 22.73 -11.17 24.61
CA SER A 1137 21.46 -11.81 24.29
C SER A 1137 21.56 -13.22 23.71
N LEU A 1138 20.45 -13.97 23.71
CA LEU A 1138 20.40 -15.28 23.03
C LEU A 1138 20.30 -15.12 21.52
N ILE A 1139 19.50 -14.15 21.07
CA ILE A 1139 19.27 -13.85 19.65
C ILE A 1139 19.53 -12.37 19.39
N GLN A 1140 20.38 -12.10 18.40
CA GLN A 1140 20.61 -10.75 17.91
C GLN A 1140 20.22 -10.61 16.44
N ILE A 1141 19.50 -9.54 16.11
CA ILE A 1141 19.03 -9.25 14.75
C ILE A 1141 19.40 -7.82 14.37
N MET A 1142 20.16 -7.67 13.30
CA MET A 1142 20.41 -6.40 12.60
C MET A 1142 19.81 -6.39 11.18
N GLY A 1143 19.25 -7.52 10.73
CA GLY A 1143 18.53 -7.63 9.46
C GLY A 1143 17.10 -7.07 9.53
N SER A 1144 16.40 -7.09 8.39
CA SER A 1144 15.02 -6.59 8.29
C SER A 1144 14.02 -7.70 7.94
N GLY A 1145 12.77 -7.56 8.38
CA GLY A 1145 11.70 -8.51 8.03
C GLY A 1145 11.84 -9.92 8.63
N TRP A 1146 12.67 -10.10 9.66
CA TRP A 1146 12.85 -11.39 10.33
C TRP A 1146 11.65 -11.76 11.20
N VAL A 1147 11.32 -13.05 11.26
CA VAL A 1147 10.31 -13.59 12.16
C VAL A 1147 10.96 -14.48 13.21
N VAL A 1148 10.75 -14.20 14.50
CA VAL A 1148 11.20 -15.04 15.63
C VAL A 1148 10.00 -15.54 16.40
N ALA A 1149 9.78 -16.86 16.39
CA ALA A 1149 8.59 -17.41 17.03
C ALA A 1149 8.76 -18.78 17.68
N GLY A 1150 8.01 -18.99 18.77
CA GLY A 1150 7.91 -20.28 19.46
C GLY A 1150 9.19 -20.74 20.17
N SER A 1151 10.23 -19.91 20.22
CA SER A 1151 11.55 -20.30 20.74
C SER A 1151 11.57 -20.30 22.26
N LYS A 1152 12.38 -21.19 22.84
CA LYS A 1152 12.58 -21.35 24.28
C LYS A 1152 14.01 -21.02 24.66
N GLY A 1153 14.19 -20.35 25.78
CA GLY A 1153 15.52 -19.95 26.23
C GLY A 1153 15.65 -19.91 27.74
N SER A 1154 16.88 -20.06 28.24
CA SER A 1154 17.22 -19.87 29.64
C SER A 1154 18.54 -19.14 29.80
N ASN A 1155 18.70 -18.47 30.95
CA ASN A 1155 19.96 -17.85 31.38
C ASN A 1155 20.53 -16.86 30.35
N SER A 1156 19.67 -16.05 29.71
CA SER A 1156 20.18 -14.96 28.85
C SER A 1156 21.01 -13.97 29.68
N PRO A 1157 22.16 -13.46 29.19
CA PRO A 1157 23.02 -12.55 29.95
C PRO A 1157 22.34 -11.25 30.36
N GLU A 1158 21.66 -10.56 29.44
CA GLU A 1158 20.88 -9.36 29.73
C GLU A 1158 19.48 -9.42 29.09
N ASP A 1159 19.36 -9.48 27.76
CA ASP A 1159 18.07 -9.52 27.06
C ASP A 1159 17.87 -10.86 26.34
N ALA A 1160 16.65 -11.32 26.12
CA ALA A 1160 16.48 -12.58 25.37
C ALA A 1160 16.73 -12.39 23.85
N ILE A 1161 16.11 -11.37 23.26
CA ILE A 1161 16.14 -11.07 21.84
C ILE A 1161 16.37 -9.57 21.67
N GLN A 1162 17.43 -9.20 20.96
CA GLN A 1162 17.74 -7.81 20.62
C GLN A 1162 17.60 -7.57 19.12
N ILE A 1163 17.01 -6.43 18.76
CA ILE A 1163 16.93 -5.96 17.37
C ILE A 1163 17.58 -4.59 17.29
N TRP A 1164 18.62 -4.47 16.48
CA TRP A 1164 19.43 -3.28 16.31
C TRP A 1164 19.23 -2.69 14.91
N ASN A 1165 18.98 -1.38 14.84
CA ASN A 1165 19.10 -0.63 13.60
C ASN A 1165 20.57 -0.36 13.28
N THR A 1166 20.91 -0.30 11.99
CA THR A 1166 22.22 0.22 11.57
C THR A 1166 22.29 1.74 11.77
N ASP A 1167 23.49 2.27 12.00
CA ASP A 1167 23.70 3.71 12.25
C ASP A 1167 23.20 4.62 11.11
N ASP A 1168 23.15 4.09 9.88
CA ASP A 1168 22.64 4.78 8.69
C ASP A 1168 21.12 4.62 8.47
N GLY A 1169 20.43 3.87 9.34
CA GLY A 1169 18.99 3.58 9.25
C GLY A 1169 18.61 2.58 8.15
N SER A 1170 19.58 1.93 7.49
CA SER A 1170 19.33 1.08 6.32
C SER A 1170 18.76 -0.31 6.64
N TYR A 1171 18.88 -0.80 7.89
CA TYR A 1171 18.38 -2.11 8.31
C TYR A 1171 17.88 -2.11 9.77
N GLY A 1172 17.27 -3.21 10.20
CA GLY A 1172 16.77 -3.40 11.58
C GLY A 1172 15.28 -3.10 11.76
N PHE A 1173 14.51 -3.07 10.67
CA PHE A 1173 13.08 -2.72 10.66
C PHE A 1173 12.18 -3.90 10.24
N ASP A 1174 10.88 -3.74 10.48
CA ASP A 1174 9.82 -4.71 10.12
C ASP A 1174 10.01 -6.14 10.67
N ASN A 1175 10.79 -6.30 11.75
CA ASN A 1175 11.00 -7.60 12.40
C ASN A 1175 9.83 -7.93 13.33
N VAL A 1176 9.47 -9.21 13.42
CA VAL A 1176 8.30 -9.67 14.20
C VAL A 1176 8.70 -10.78 15.17
N VAL A 1177 8.42 -10.59 16.45
CA VAL A 1177 8.82 -11.51 17.54
C VAL A 1177 7.60 -11.91 18.36
N TYR A 1178 7.19 -13.18 18.40
CA TYR A 1178 5.97 -13.63 19.10
C TYR A 1178 6.06 -15.06 19.66
N ASP A 1179 5.23 -15.42 20.63
CA ASP A 1179 5.14 -16.77 21.23
C ASP A 1179 6.49 -17.34 21.76
N ASN A 1180 7.43 -16.48 22.18
CA ASN A 1180 8.72 -16.94 22.70
C ASN A 1180 8.68 -17.04 24.23
N ALA A 1181 9.24 -18.13 24.77
CA ALA A 1181 9.30 -18.41 26.20
C ALA A 1181 10.76 -18.46 26.69
N VAL A 1182 11.29 -17.31 27.10
CA VAL A 1182 12.71 -17.17 27.49
C VAL A 1182 12.84 -16.64 28.91
N ALA A 1183 13.61 -17.36 29.74
CA ALA A 1183 14.03 -16.89 31.06
C ALA A 1183 15.30 -16.04 30.93
N VAL A 1184 15.20 -14.78 31.36
CA VAL A 1184 16.30 -13.80 31.37
C VAL A 1184 17.06 -13.92 32.69
N GLY A 1185 18.39 -14.06 32.62
CA GLY A 1185 19.26 -14.17 33.78
C GLY A 1185 19.57 -12.82 34.44
N PRO A 1186 20.39 -12.78 35.50
CA PRO A 1186 20.96 -11.54 36.03
C PRO A 1186 22.21 -11.10 35.20
N PRO A 1187 22.34 -9.80 34.83
CA PRO A 1187 21.43 -8.68 35.13
C PRO A 1187 20.07 -8.76 34.42
N PRO A 1188 18.99 -8.30 35.06
CA PRO A 1188 17.64 -8.40 34.50
C PRO A 1188 17.48 -7.51 33.25
N GLY A 1189 17.04 -8.09 32.12
CA GLY A 1189 16.60 -7.36 30.93
C GLY A 1189 15.19 -7.71 30.45
N TYR A 1190 14.91 -7.37 29.19
CA TYR A 1190 13.65 -7.62 28.48
C TYR A 1190 13.70 -8.93 27.70
N VAL A 1191 12.53 -9.46 27.31
CA VAL A 1191 12.49 -10.56 26.33
C VAL A 1191 12.70 -10.03 24.90
N VAL A 1192 12.15 -8.87 24.57
CA VAL A 1192 12.38 -8.19 23.30
C VAL A 1192 12.86 -6.78 23.55
N HIS A 1193 14.12 -6.50 23.24
CA HIS A 1193 14.71 -5.18 23.41
C HIS A 1193 14.99 -4.52 22.05
N LEU A 1194 14.45 -3.31 21.87
CA LEU A 1194 14.64 -2.45 20.69
C LEU A 1194 15.38 -1.18 21.13
N PRO A 1195 16.72 -1.11 21.01
CA PRO A 1195 17.51 0.03 21.52
C PRO A 1195 17.20 1.35 20.80
N TYR A 1196 16.69 1.28 19.56
CA TYR A 1196 16.34 2.42 18.72
C TYR A 1196 14.87 2.35 18.27
N VAL A 1197 14.40 3.42 17.61
CA VAL A 1197 13.00 3.72 17.24
C VAL A 1197 12.21 2.50 16.73
N ASN A 1198 10.90 2.46 17.03
CA ASN A 1198 10.01 1.37 16.60
C ASN A 1198 9.59 1.49 15.11
N ASP A 1199 10.55 1.30 14.20
CA ASP A 1199 10.39 1.40 12.75
C ASP A 1199 9.70 0.16 12.16
N GLY A 1200 8.44 -0.07 12.53
CA GLY A 1200 7.65 -1.21 12.03
C GLY A 1200 7.96 -2.55 12.69
N ASN A 1201 8.90 -2.59 13.64
CA ASN A 1201 9.15 -3.78 14.46
C ASN A 1201 7.93 -4.11 15.35
N VAL A 1202 7.69 -5.40 15.57
CA VAL A 1202 6.53 -5.90 16.32
C VAL A 1202 6.98 -6.88 17.39
N ALA A 1203 6.70 -6.54 18.66
CA ALA A 1203 6.78 -7.46 19.79
C ALA A 1203 5.38 -7.99 20.13
N GLY A 1204 5.15 -9.28 19.93
CA GLY A 1204 3.93 -10.00 20.29
C GLY A 1204 3.67 -9.97 21.80
N CYS A 1205 2.44 -9.76 22.25
CA CYS A 1205 2.10 -9.80 23.68
C CYS A 1205 2.07 -11.22 24.27
N ASP A 1206 2.20 -12.24 23.43
CA ASP A 1206 2.27 -13.66 23.77
C ASP A 1206 3.68 -14.15 24.12
N ASN A 1207 4.70 -13.29 24.00
CA ASN A 1207 6.04 -13.57 24.53
C ASN A 1207 6.00 -13.61 26.08
N SER A 1208 6.87 -14.43 26.69
CA SER A 1208 7.05 -14.45 28.15
C SER A 1208 7.53 -13.09 28.68
N ARG A 1209 7.29 -12.80 29.97
CA ARG A 1209 7.81 -11.60 30.62
C ARG A 1209 9.20 -11.85 31.21
N GLY A 1210 10.17 -11.02 30.82
CA GLY A 1210 11.45 -10.88 31.49
C GLY A 1210 11.32 -10.05 32.76
N ALA A 1211 12.43 -9.90 33.50
CA ALA A 1211 12.44 -9.20 34.79
C ALA A 1211 12.24 -7.67 34.65
N LYS A 1212 12.71 -7.04 33.56
CA LYS A 1212 12.37 -5.63 33.23
C LYS A 1212 11.02 -5.51 32.49
N GLY A 1213 10.51 -6.61 31.92
CA GLY A 1213 9.26 -6.64 31.17
C GLY A 1213 9.33 -7.57 29.96
N LEU A 1214 8.23 -7.65 29.21
CA LEU A 1214 8.19 -8.37 27.93
C LEU A 1214 9.04 -7.66 26.88
N SER A 1215 8.81 -6.36 26.70
CA SER A 1215 9.55 -5.51 25.78
C SER A 1215 9.68 -4.09 26.33
N ASN A 1216 10.65 -3.34 25.82
CA ASN A 1216 10.81 -1.91 26.06
C ASN A 1216 9.89 -1.04 25.18
N VAL A 1217 9.15 -1.64 24.23
CA VAL A 1217 8.07 -0.99 23.47
C VAL A 1217 6.71 -1.63 23.77
N PRO A 1218 5.59 -0.94 23.50
CA PRO A 1218 4.26 -1.55 23.61
C PRO A 1218 4.14 -2.80 22.73
N CYS A 1219 3.70 -3.90 23.33
CA CYS A 1219 3.45 -5.12 22.57
C CYS A 1219 2.18 -5.00 21.71
N GLN A 1220 2.09 -5.80 20.65
CA GLN A 1220 0.94 -5.93 19.76
C GLN A 1220 0.44 -7.40 19.81
N ASN A 1221 -0.86 -7.64 19.63
CA ASN A 1221 -1.41 -9.01 19.45
C ASN A 1221 -1.83 -9.19 18.01
#